data_AF-A0A1Y4MW15-F1
#
_entry.id   AF-A0A1Y4MW15-F1
#
_cell.length_a   1.000
_cell.length_b   1.000
_cell.length_c   1.000
_cell.angle_alpha   90.00
_cell.angle_beta   90.00
_cell.angle_gamma   90.00
#
_symmetry.space_group_name_H-M   'P 1'
#
loop_
_entity.id
_entity.type
_entity.pdbx_description
1 polymer ?
#
loop_
_entity_poly.entity_id
_entity_poly.type
_entity_poly.pdbx_seq_one_letter_code
_entity_poly.pdbx_strand_id
1 'polypeptide(L)'
;MKIGIITLVGNNYGNRLQNYAVQELLSKYGDVYTVKCEKKIVSNNKKNKINYYNPIYIKEAIDSRLLINYHLSNRKMNMVSRFMYYLKHKNEIQSAIIKRNESFRFFDNKYIKYESELLHLSGDDDEEWVKSYNAWVCGSDQIWNPTYPTATRNAFLQFAPEKRRIALCASIGLSNINMMLPEYSEWMKEIKYLSVRENRAAEIVNELTGIQPKVFLDPTMLIPLEKWNQMADLSNTKLPKKFTVGYFLGVREKKYIDYIKNFSKGMDYIDLLNGEAPKYLEFGPDNVVDAIRKAEFVFVDSFHGAVFSILFHKQFIVFERSEKGKSMNSRLQTLLQRFGLENRMFNENNLDELSKPIDYSKVDSIIAEERMRVRLFLDHAMEEISKLPIEIEKKLKHIEITRLEKCCGCTACISACPKKCIKMQTDKEGFLYPSIDENKCINCGRCVAVCPILNHEGGNIPKKVLAEKNKNEKIRSKSSSGGFFSEIAKNHIVNGGVVYGCALDENMIARHISVSTLEELPKLRSSKYVQSEMGNTMCEIKERLLAGEKVMFSGTPCQVAGLKKYLNKDYDNLFAIDVLCHGVPSPGLFADYLEYLSQQYGDGKPVSVNFRNKKRGWKRLYMEVCFDNGKRHYIYSGYDRYESMFLNNLSLRPACYECKFTKSERFGDITLGDFWGIGKKYPKWDDDKGISVVMLNTRKGIDVYSQVSQFFDEKEESFETAKAGQRTLYAPSTKNPYRDDFYKLYAEKGCKEALEKYTNVPSVSIRAYYAIMRWGLDIVRKIMKKGY
;
A
#
# COMPACT_ATOMS: atom_id res chain seq x y z
N MET A 1 18.38 19.65 13.75
CA MET A 1 17.60 18.40 13.90
C MET A 1 17.22 17.88 12.51
N LYS A 2 17.03 16.56 12.31
CA LYS A 2 16.42 15.98 11.11
C LYS A 2 14.91 15.78 11.36
N ILE A 3 14.06 16.31 10.49
CA ILE A 3 12.59 16.38 10.69
C ILE A 3 11.84 15.82 9.47
N GLY A 4 10.94 14.86 9.70
CA GLY A 4 10.17 14.20 8.64
C GLY A 4 8.74 14.71 8.58
N ILE A 5 8.24 15.06 7.38
CA ILE A 5 6.85 15.49 7.15
C ILE A 5 6.05 14.36 6.51
N ILE A 6 4.91 14.04 7.13
CA ILE A 6 3.86 13.19 6.57
C ILE A 6 2.64 14.05 6.20
N THR A 7 2.30 14.05 4.92
CA THR A 7 1.24 14.88 4.36
C THR A 7 0.56 14.20 3.17
N LEU A 8 -0.53 14.78 2.64
CA LEU A 8 -1.17 14.24 1.44
C LEU A 8 -0.33 14.51 0.19
N VAL A 9 0.15 13.45 -0.45
CA VAL A 9 0.94 13.51 -1.70
C VAL A 9 0.04 13.34 -2.94
N GLY A 10 -0.06 14.39 -3.76
CA GLY A 10 -0.84 14.39 -5.01
C GLY A 10 -0.95 15.76 -5.68
N ASN A 11 -1.51 15.80 -6.89
CA ASN A 11 -1.60 17.01 -7.73
C ASN A 11 -2.78 17.93 -7.32
N ASN A 12 -2.80 18.29 -6.04
CA ASN A 12 -3.72 19.24 -5.43
C ASN A 12 -2.95 20.47 -4.98
N TYR A 13 -3.39 21.66 -5.40
CA TYR A 13 -2.68 22.92 -5.12
C TYR A 13 -2.55 23.20 -3.62
N GLY A 14 -3.65 23.07 -2.86
CA GLY A 14 -3.66 23.30 -1.42
C GLY A 14 -2.65 22.41 -0.70
N ASN A 15 -2.67 21.10 -0.98
CA ASN A 15 -1.74 20.15 -0.37
C ASN A 15 -0.27 20.50 -0.65
N ARG A 16 0.05 20.96 -1.87
CA ARG A 16 1.44 21.30 -2.24
C ARG A 16 1.91 22.60 -1.60
N LEU A 17 1.07 23.64 -1.64
CA LEU A 17 1.38 24.95 -1.04
C LEU A 17 1.50 24.83 0.47
N GLN A 18 0.63 24.07 1.11
CA GLN A 18 0.70 23.83 2.54
C GLN A 18 1.92 22.98 2.92
N ASN A 19 2.29 21.98 2.12
CA ASN A 19 3.52 21.23 2.36
C ASN A 19 4.77 22.13 2.31
N TYR A 20 4.84 23.01 1.32
CA TYR A 20 5.89 24.04 1.24
C TYR A 20 5.88 24.92 2.50
N ALA A 21 4.72 25.40 2.94
CA ALA A 21 4.63 26.25 4.11
C ALA A 21 5.07 25.55 5.41
N VAL A 22 4.67 24.28 5.61
CA VAL A 22 5.13 23.47 6.74
C VAL A 22 6.64 23.26 6.69
N GLN A 23 7.19 22.96 5.51
CA GLN A 23 8.64 22.84 5.32
C GLN A 23 9.38 24.12 5.71
N GLU A 24 8.89 25.29 5.26
CA GLU A 24 9.49 26.58 5.60
C GLU A 24 9.40 26.87 7.11
N LEU A 25 8.25 26.60 7.75
CA LEU A 25 8.10 26.75 9.21
C LEU A 25 9.12 25.89 9.98
N LEU A 26 9.33 24.66 9.54
CA LEU A 26 10.18 23.69 10.22
C LEU A 26 11.68 23.90 9.93
N SER A 27 12.02 24.55 8.81
CA SER A 27 13.41 24.76 8.37
C SER A 27 14.29 25.49 9.39
N LYS A 28 13.67 26.30 10.26
CA LYS A 28 14.37 26.98 11.37
C LYS A 28 14.95 25.99 12.41
N TYR A 29 14.40 24.79 12.53
CA TYR A 29 14.80 23.79 13.54
C TYR A 29 15.77 22.72 12.99
N GLY A 30 15.98 22.70 11.67
CA GLY A 30 17.00 21.89 11.01
C GLY A 30 16.58 21.38 9.64
N ASP A 31 17.13 20.23 9.24
CA ASP A 31 16.89 19.63 7.93
C ASP A 31 15.52 18.97 7.86
N VAL A 32 14.70 19.41 6.91
CA VAL A 32 13.30 18.99 6.77
C VAL A 32 13.10 18.24 5.47
N TYR A 33 12.43 17.09 5.57
CA TYR A 33 12.15 16.21 4.43
C TYR A 33 10.69 15.80 4.40
N THR A 34 10.04 15.99 3.26
CA THR A 34 8.73 15.39 2.98
C THR A 34 8.92 13.95 2.57
N VAL A 35 8.15 13.03 3.16
CA VAL A 35 8.28 11.62 2.82
C VAL A 35 7.13 11.14 1.93
N LYS A 36 7.45 10.42 0.85
CA LYS A 36 6.47 9.91 -0.11
C LYS A 36 5.89 8.58 0.36
N CYS A 37 4.62 8.57 0.74
CA CYS A 37 3.90 7.33 1.03
C CYS A 37 3.41 6.67 -0.27
N GLU A 38 3.55 5.35 -0.40
CA GLU A 38 2.86 4.63 -1.46
C GLU A 38 1.33 4.85 -1.35
N LYS A 39 0.68 5.19 -2.48
CA LYS A 39 -0.79 5.26 -2.53
C LYS A 39 -1.34 3.85 -2.28
N LYS A 40 -1.74 3.57 -1.05
CA LYS A 40 -2.59 2.42 -0.74
C LYS A 40 -3.85 2.56 -1.60
N ILE A 41 -4.04 1.66 -2.56
CA ILE A 41 -5.34 1.52 -3.22
C ILE A 41 -6.24 0.91 -2.14
N VAL A 42 -6.92 1.76 -1.36
CA VAL A 42 -8.05 1.28 -0.57
C VAL A 42 -9.10 0.88 -1.58
N SER A 43 -9.33 -0.43 -1.70
CA SER A 43 -10.54 -0.93 -2.31
C SER A 43 -11.68 -0.31 -1.53
N ASN A 44 -12.36 0.68 -2.13
CA ASN A 44 -13.56 1.27 -1.54
C ASN A 44 -14.43 0.15 -0.98
N ASN A 45 -14.75 0.26 0.31
CA ASN A 45 -15.66 -0.62 1.01
C ASN A 45 -16.87 -0.94 0.13
N LYS A 46 -17.26 -2.22 0.13
CA LYS A 46 -18.40 -2.78 -0.59
C LYS A 46 -19.60 -1.83 -0.56
N LYS A 47 -19.82 -1.07 -1.63
CA LYS A 47 -21.17 -0.90 -2.17
C LYS A 47 -21.36 -2.03 -3.18
N ASN A 48 -22.39 -2.84 -2.94
CA ASN A 48 -22.80 -4.03 -3.69
C ASN A 48 -22.29 -4.05 -5.15
N LYS A 49 -21.50 -5.06 -5.50
CA LYS A 49 -21.04 -5.32 -6.89
C LYS A 49 -22.19 -5.44 -7.90
N ILE A 50 -23.43 -5.63 -7.42
CA ILE A 50 -24.66 -5.64 -8.22
C ILE A 50 -24.95 -4.25 -8.84
N ASN A 51 -24.52 -3.14 -8.23
CA ASN A 51 -24.84 -1.78 -8.70
C ASN A 51 -23.88 -1.22 -9.77
N TYR A 52 -22.75 -1.87 -10.05
CA TYR A 52 -21.77 -1.38 -11.04
C TYR A 52 -22.26 -1.46 -12.49
N TYR A 53 -23.29 -2.25 -12.76
CA TYR A 53 -23.91 -2.37 -14.09
C TYR A 53 -25.25 -1.62 -14.19
N ASN A 54 -25.63 -0.85 -13.16
CA ASN A 54 -26.81 0.01 -13.24
C ASN A 54 -26.48 1.26 -14.09
N PRO A 55 -27.25 1.55 -15.15
CA PRO A 55 -27.02 2.70 -16.04
C PRO A 55 -26.88 4.03 -15.30
N ILE A 56 -27.58 4.22 -14.17
CA ILE A 56 -27.53 5.44 -13.36
C ILE A 56 -26.13 5.62 -12.72
N TYR A 57 -25.51 4.54 -12.24
CA TYR A 57 -24.18 4.60 -11.63
C TYR A 57 -23.08 4.84 -12.67
N ILE A 58 -23.19 4.22 -13.85
CA ILE A 58 -22.28 4.46 -14.98
C ILE A 58 -22.40 5.93 -15.42
N LYS A 59 -23.63 6.41 -15.52
CA LYS A 59 -23.98 7.80 -15.82
C LYS A 59 -23.34 8.77 -14.80
N GLU A 60 -23.51 8.53 -13.50
CA GLU A 60 -22.88 9.34 -12.45
C GLU A 60 -21.33 9.28 -12.47
N ALA A 61 -20.74 8.12 -12.75
CA ALA A 61 -19.29 7.95 -12.81
C ALA A 61 -18.66 8.68 -14.00
N ILE A 62 -19.33 8.67 -15.16
CA ILE A 62 -18.91 9.43 -16.35
C ILE A 62 -19.01 10.93 -16.05
N ASP A 63 -20.13 11.38 -15.49
CA ASP A 63 -20.33 12.79 -15.16
C ASP A 63 -19.29 13.30 -14.16
N SER A 64 -19.02 12.51 -13.13
CA SER A 64 -18.01 12.82 -12.11
C SER A 64 -16.61 12.89 -12.72
N ARG A 65 -16.27 12.01 -13.66
CA ARG A 65 -14.98 12.08 -14.38
C ARG A 65 -14.88 13.33 -15.24
N LEU A 66 -15.94 13.70 -15.95
CA LEU A 66 -15.98 14.92 -16.77
C LEU A 66 -15.82 16.19 -15.90
N LEU A 67 -16.49 16.22 -14.75
CA LEU A 67 -16.41 17.33 -13.79
C LEU A 67 -15.04 17.42 -13.10
N ILE A 68 -14.55 16.31 -12.55
CA ILE A 68 -13.40 16.30 -11.63
C ILE A 68 -12.08 16.17 -12.37
N ASN A 69 -11.97 15.25 -13.33
CA ASN A 69 -10.70 14.97 -13.99
C ASN A 69 -10.45 15.91 -15.17
N TYR A 70 -11.51 16.37 -15.83
CA TYR A 70 -11.43 17.24 -17.00
C TYR A 70 -11.87 18.67 -16.73
N HIS A 71 -12.28 19.00 -15.49
CA HIS A 71 -12.64 20.35 -15.06
C HIS A 71 -13.76 21.01 -15.92
N LEU A 72 -14.66 20.19 -16.50
CA LEU A 72 -15.81 20.67 -17.28
C LEU A 72 -16.98 20.94 -16.34
N SER A 73 -17.11 22.16 -15.84
CA SER A 73 -17.94 22.48 -14.66
C SER A 73 -19.03 23.52 -14.90
N ASN A 74 -19.35 23.82 -16.16
CA ASN A 74 -20.38 24.78 -16.52
C ASN A 74 -21.80 24.17 -16.48
N ARG A 75 -22.69 24.78 -15.69
CA ARG A 75 -24.09 24.33 -15.56
C ARG A 75 -24.94 24.49 -16.81
N LYS A 76 -24.50 25.23 -17.84
CA LYS A 76 -25.23 25.26 -19.13
C LYS A 76 -25.22 23.90 -19.83
N MET A 77 -24.30 23.01 -19.45
CA MET A 77 -24.12 21.70 -20.07
C MET A 77 -24.74 20.59 -19.22
N ASN A 78 -25.78 19.94 -19.75
CA ASN A 78 -26.18 18.62 -19.24
C ASN A 78 -25.09 17.58 -19.56
N MET A 79 -25.16 16.40 -18.93
CA MET A 79 -24.14 15.36 -19.12
C MET A 79 -23.84 15.02 -20.59
N VAL A 80 -24.86 14.93 -21.43
CA VAL A 80 -24.72 14.57 -22.85
C VAL A 80 -23.93 15.65 -23.56
N SER A 81 -24.30 16.92 -23.39
CA SER A 81 -23.55 18.04 -23.98
C SER A 81 -22.12 18.12 -23.46
N ARG A 82 -21.88 17.83 -22.16
CA ARG A 82 -20.56 17.80 -21.54
C ARG A 82 -19.67 16.70 -22.13
N PHE A 83 -20.24 15.52 -22.34
CA PHE A 83 -19.56 14.41 -22.99
C PHE A 83 -19.25 14.70 -24.46
N MET A 84 -20.19 15.30 -25.20
CA MET A 84 -19.97 15.71 -26.60
C MET A 84 -18.89 16.77 -26.73
N TYR A 85 -18.87 17.76 -25.83
CA TYR A 85 -17.81 18.77 -25.78
C TYR A 85 -16.45 18.13 -25.48
N TYR A 86 -16.39 17.23 -24.50
CA TYR A 86 -15.17 16.47 -24.21
C TYR A 86 -14.69 15.72 -25.44
N LEU A 87 -15.55 15.00 -26.17
CA LEU A 87 -15.13 14.29 -27.39
C LEU A 87 -14.57 15.23 -28.46
N LYS A 88 -15.15 16.42 -28.61
CA LYS A 88 -14.70 17.43 -29.58
C LYS A 88 -13.37 18.08 -29.20
N HIS A 89 -13.13 18.32 -27.90
CA HIS A 89 -11.98 19.07 -27.37
C HIS A 89 -10.98 18.20 -26.59
N LYS A 90 -11.11 16.87 -26.66
CA LYS A 90 -10.38 15.90 -25.83
C LYS A 90 -8.87 16.13 -25.86
N ASN A 91 -8.31 16.33 -27.05
CA ASN A 91 -6.86 16.44 -27.23
C ASN A 91 -6.31 17.70 -26.56
N GLU A 92 -7.01 18.83 -26.68
CA GLU A 92 -6.63 20.11 -26.06
C GLU A 92 -6.67 20.02 -24.54
N ILE A 93 -7.76 19.48 -23.98
CA ILE A 93 -7.93 19.31 -22.53
C ILE A 93 -6.89 18.34 -21.98
N GLN A 94 -6.67 17.20 -22.64
CA GLN A 94 -5.67 16.23 -22.22
C GLN A 94 -4.25 16.80 -22.27
N SER A 95 -3.92 17.59 -23.31
CA SER A 95 -2.64 18.29 -23.40
C SER A 95 -2.44 19.26 -22.23
N ALA A 96 -3.46 20.08 -21.90
CA ALA A 96 -3.38 20.99 -20.76
C ALA A 96 -3.23 20.27 -19.41
N ILE A 97 -3.90 19.13 -19.22
CA ILE A 97 -3.74 18.30 -18.00
C ILE A 97 -2.34 17.70 -17.91
N ILE A 98 -1.75 17.24 -19.02
CA ILE A 98 -0.38 16.72 -19.05
C ILE A 98 0.59 17.82 -18.63
N LYS A 99 0.49 19.00 -19.25
CA LYS A 99 1.31 20.16 -18.87
C LYS A 99 1.09 20.58 -17.42
N ARG A 100 -0.15 20.57 -16.93
CA ARG A 100 -0.45 20.81 -15.50
C ARG A 100 0.33 19.84 -14.62
N ASN A 101 0.30 18.55 -14.94
CA ASN A 101 1.03 17.55 -14.16
C ASN A 101 2.55 17.77 -14.23
N GLU A 102 3.09 18.25 -15.35
CA GLU A 102 4.49 18.67 -15.48
C GLU A 102 4.80 19.89 -14.60
N SER A 103 3.94 20.91 -14.59
CA SER A 103 4.06 22.08 -13.71
C SER A 103 4.05 21.69 -12.22
N PHE A 104 3.23 20.70 -11.83
CA PHE A 104 3.27 20.13 -10.48
C PHE A 104 4.61 19.44 -10.16
N ARG A 105 5.16 18.67 -11.11
CA ARG A 105 6.49 18.05 -10.93
C ARG A 105 7.60 19.09 -10.83
N PHE A 106 7.53 20.15 -11.63
CA PHE A 106 8.47 21.25 -11.57
C PHE A 106 8.42 21.95 -10.20
N PHE A 107 7.21 22.26 -9.71
CA PHE A 107 7.01 22.81 -8.37
C PHE A 107 7.61 21.90 -7.30
N ASP A 108 7.30 20.61 -7.34
CA ASP A 108 7.79 19.61 -6.40
C ASP A 108 9.32 19.55 -6.39
N ASN A 109 9.95 19.47 -7.56
CA ASN A 109 11.41 19.40 -7.68
C ASN A 109 12.11 20.69 -7.20
N LYS A 110 11.45 21.84 -7.33
CA LYS A 110 12.02 23.14 -7.00
C LYS A 110 11.83 23.51 -5.53
N TYR A 111 10.66 23.24 -4.97
CA TYR A 111 10.25 23.78 -3.66
C TYR A 111 10.09 22.72 -2.57
N ILE A 112 9.95 21.44 -2.91
CA ILE A 112 9.73 20.38 -1.91
C ILE A 112 10.98 19.49 -1.79
N LYS A 113 11.59 19.47 -0.61
CA LYS A 113 12.68 18.56 -0.26
C LYS A 113 12.08 17.19 0.07
N TYR A 114 12.15 16.26 -0.88
CA TYR A 114 11.73 14.89 -0.62
C TYR A 114 12.87 14.07 -0.01
N GLU A 115 12.53 13.15 0.89
CA GLU A 115 13.44 12.07 1.28
C GLU A 115 13.68 11.16 0.07
N SER A 116 14.93 10.72 -0.07
CA SER A 116 15.43 9.88 -1.15
C SER A 116 14.86 8.46 -1.11
N GLU A 117 14.58 7.97 0.09
CA GLU A 117 13.96 6.67 0.33
C GLU A 117 12.42 6.78 0.29
N LEU A 118 11.78 5.87 -0.44
CA LEU A 118 10.32 5.74 -0.43
C LEU A 118 9.87 5.09 0.88
N LEU A 119 8.83 5.66 1.50
CA LEU A 119 8.23 5.09 2.70
C LEU A 119 7.52 3.77 2.34
N HIS A 120 8.16 2.64 2.64
CA HIS A 120 7.50 1.33 2.75
C HIS A 120 6.76 1.25 4.07
N LEU A 121 5.71 2.08 4.16
CA LEU A 121 4.91 2.38 5.35
C LEU A 121 4.03 1.23 5.88
N SER A 122 4.43 -0.01 5.61
CA SER A 122 3.92 -1.21 6.24
C SER A 122 4.68 -1.46 7.56
N GLY A 123 4.42 -0.59 8.54
CA GLY A 123 4.47 -0.99 9.93
C GLY A 123 5.82 -1.14 10.62
N ASP A 124 6.78 -0.22 10.53
CA ASP A 124 8.02 -0.36 11.32
C ASP A 124 8.31 0.90 12.13
N ASP A 125 8.12 0.79 13.44
CA ASP A 125 8.41 1.84 14.41
C ASP A 125 9.91 1.88 14.78
N ASP A 126 10.67 0.94 14.18
CA ASP A 126 12.02 0.56 14.58
C ASP A 126 13.07 0.64 13.47
N GLU A 127 12.73 1.04 12.24
CA GLU A 127 13.73 1.12 11.16
C GLU A 127 14.77 2.19 11.48
N GLU A 128 16.03 1.87 11.18
CA GLU A 128 17.18 2.74 11.47
C GLU A 128 17.01 4.13 10.85
N TRP A 129 16.49 4.19 9.62
CA TRP A 129 16.23 5.46 8.96
C TRP A 129 15.08 6.23 9.63
N VAL A 130 14.05 5.58 10.19
CA VAL A 130 12.99 6.24 10.97
C VAL A 130 13.56 6.84 12.25
N LYS A 131 14.44 6.09 12.92
CA LYS A 131 15.17 6.52 14.13
C LYS A 131 16.19 7.63 13.86
N SER A 132 16.67 7.76 12.62
CA SER A 132 17.56 8.86 12.21
C SER A 132 16.89 10.24 12.29
N TYR A 133 15.55 10.29 12.34
CA TYR A 133 14.80 11.53 12.47
C TYR A 133 14.59 11.90 13.94
N ASN A 134 14.89 13.15 14.28
CA ASN A 134 14.65 13.67 15.62
C ASN A 134 13.16 13.92 15.87
N ALA A 135 12.41 14.35 14.86
CA ALA A 135 10.98 14.65 14.98
C ALA A 135 10.21 14.23 13.73
N TRP A 136 8.95 13.87 13.95
CA TRP A 136 7.99 13.55 12.89
C TRP A 136 6.80 14.48 13.00
N VAL A 137 6.44 15.10 11.88
CA VAL A 137 5.36 16.08 11.78
C VAL A 137 4.33 15.58 10.79
N CYS A 138 3.07 15.45 11.21
CA CYS A 138 1.96 15.27 10.30
C CYS A 138 1.12 16.56 10.23
N GLY A 139 0.58 16.80 9.05
CA GLY A 139 -0.22 17.98 8.78
C GLY A 139 -0.59 18.01 7.30
N SER A 140 -1.86 18.24 7.00
CA SER A 140 -2.32 18.55 5.66
C SER A 140 -3.78 18.99 5.71
N ASP A 141 -4.27 19.61 4.63
CA ASP A 141 -5.70 19.64 4.33
C ASP A 141 -6.23 18.20 4.34
N GLN A 142 -7.20 17.92 5.21
CA GLN A 142 -7.94 16.64 5.28
C GLN A 142 -7.06 15.37 5.45
N ILE A 143 -5.89 15.47 6.08
CA ILE A 143 -5.00 14.30 6.33
C ILE A 143 -5.66 13.20 7.16
N TRP A 144 -6.56 13.57 8.07
CA TRP A 144 -7.32 12.65 8.93
C TRP A 144 -8.74 12.42 8.43
N ASN A 145 -9.03 12.68 7.16
CA ASN A 145 -10.34 12.39 6.61
C ASN A 145 -10.50 10.86 6.39
N PRO A 146 -11.39 10.17 7.12
CA PRO A 146 -11.56 8.71 7.02
C PRO A 146 -12.07 8.24 5.65
N THR A 147 -12.57 9.16 4.81
CA THR A 147 -12.95 8.85 3.43
C THR A 147 -11.75 8.76 2.49
N TYR A 148 -10.56 9.20 2.93
CA TYR A 148 -9.35 9.17 2.14
C TYR A 148 -8.54 7.90 2.40
N PRO A 149 -8.03 7.24 1.33
CA PRO A 149 -7.28 5.99 1.45
C PRO A 149 -5.96 6.14 2.23
N THR A 150 -5.49 7.38 2.37
CA THR A 150 -4.25 7.74 3.05
C THR A 150 -4.41 7.92 4.56
N ALA A 151 -5.65 8.04 5.08
CA ALA A 151 -5.94 8.28 6.49
C ALA A 151 -5.84 6.98 7.32
N THR A 152 -4.64 6.41 7.29
CA THR A 152 -4.20 5.19 8.00
C THR A 152 -3.36 5.56 9.23
N ARG A 153 -2.91 4.58 10.03
CA ARG A 153 -2.00 4.79 11.18
C ARG A 153 -0.84 5.78 10.90
N ASN A 154 -0.34 5.81 9.66
CA ASN A 154 0.79 6.66 9.29
C ASN A 154 0.44 8.14 9.21
N ALA A 155 -0.81 8.48 8.87
CA ALA A 155 -1.32 9.85 8.95
C ALA A 155 -1.32 10.38 10.40
N PHE A 156 -1.23 9.50 11.38
CA PHE A 156 -1.13 9.77 12.82
C PHE A 156 0.28 9.53 13.37
N LEU A 157 1.28 9.37 12.50
CA LEU A 157 2.69 9.15 12.87
C LEU A 157 2.92 7.92 13.74
N GLN A 158 2.04 6.92 13.64
CA GLN A 158 2.12 5.71 14.47
C GLN A 158 3.40 4.90 14.23
N PHE A 159 4.11 5.15 13.14
CA PHE A 159 5.42 4.56 12.84
C PHE A 159 6.59 5.28 13.54
N ALA A 160 6.37 6.39 14.23
CA ALA A 160 7.42 7.13 14.93
C ALA A 160 7.32 6.91 16.44
N PRO A 161 8.40 7.11 17.23
CA PRO A 161 8.30 7.11 18.69
C PRO A 161 7.34 8.21 19.20
N GLU A 162 6.45 7.87 20.14
CA GLU A 162 5.39 8.74 20.66
C GLU A 162 5.86 10.14 21.04
N LYS A 163 6.98 10.22 21.77
CA LYS A 163 7.56 11.48 22.27
C LYS A 163 8.10 12.40 21.16
N ARG A 164 8.21 11.90 19.92
CA ARG A 164 8.73 12.60 18.74
C ARG A 164 7.63 12.96 17.72
N ARG A 165 6.36 12.71 18.03
CA ARG A 165 5.21 12.95 17.14
C ARG A 165 4.61 14.35 17.33
N ILE A 166 4.45 15.09 16.24
CA ILE A 166 3.81 16.41 16.21
C ILE A 166 2.70 16.39 15.15
N ALA A 167 1.47 16.71 15.54
CA ALA A 167 0.43 17.10 14.59
C ALA A 167 0.39 18.63 14.51
N LEU A 168 0.77 19.17 13.34
CA LEU A 168 0.76 20.60 13.06
C LEU A 168 -0.41 20.94 12.13
N CYS A 169 -1.42 21.64 12.67
CA CYS A 169 -2.61 22.06 11.95
C CYS A 169 -3.29 20.92 11.17
N ALA A 170 -3.38 19.72 11.77
CA ALA A 170 -4.03 18.58 11.13
C ALA A 170 -5.52 18.89 10.87
N SER A 171 -6.07 18.32 9.79
CA SER A 171 -7.46 18.54 9.39
C SER A 171 -8.18 17.23 9.12
N ILE A 172 -9.43 17.15 9.56
CA ILE A 172 -10.36 16.03 9.32
C ILE A 172 -11.26 16.40 8.15
N GLY A 173 -11.76 17.64 8.12
CA GLY A 173 -12.65 18.16 7.08
C GLY A 173 -13.99 17.42 6.94
N LEU A 174 -14.49 16.83 8.03
CA LEU A 174 -15.85 16.31 8.19
C LEU A 174 -16.48 16.89 9.46
N SER A 175 -17.81 16.92 9.53
CA SER A 175 -18.54 17.37 10.72
C SER A 175 -19.07 16.23 11.59
N ASN A 176 -19.21 15.01 11.05
CA ASN A 176 -19.84 13.88 11.74
C ASN A 176 -18.81 12.92 12.35
N ILE A 177 -18.81 12.82 13.68
CA ILE A 177 -17.93 11.92 14.45
C ILE A 177 -18.21 10.44 14.18
N ASN A 178 -19.43 10.05 13.82
CA ASN A 178 -19.80 8.65 13.56
C ASN A 178 -19.13 8.06 12.31
N MET A 179 -18.45 8.89 11.51
CA MET A 179 -17.66 8.46 10.36
C MET A 179 -16.22 8.07 10.73
N MET A 180 -15.79 8.34 11.96
CA MET A 180 -14.42 8.09 12.42
C MET A 180 -14.22 6.60 12.71
N LEU A 181 -13.02 6.10 12.40
CA LEU A 181 -12.66 4.71 12.66
C LEU A 181 -12.31 4.53 14.16
N PRO A 182 -12.63 3.37 14.78
CA PRO A 182 -12.37 3.14 16.20
C PRO A 182 -10.92 3.41 16.63
N GLU A 183 -9.95 3.08 15.77
CA GLU A 183 -8.51 3.20 16.04
C GLU A 183 -8.04 4.65 16.11
N TYR A 184 -8.79 5.62 15.59
CA TYR A 184 -8.37 7.03 15.59
C TYR A 184 -8.25 7.61 17.00
N SER A 185 -9.09 7.17 17.93
CA SER A 185 -9.01 7.62 19.33
C SER A 185 -7.66 7.27 19.95
N GLU A 186 -7.21 6.02 19.78
CA GLU A 186 -5.90 5.55 20.24
C GLU A 186 -4.79 6.33 19.54
N TRP A 187 -4.82 6.42 18.21
CA TRP A 187 -3.75 7.05 17.46
C TRP A 187 -3.58 8.54 17.72
N MET A 188 -4.68 9.26 17.99
CA MET A 188 -4.65 10.68 18.35
C MET A 188 -4.12 10.91 19.77
N LYS A 189 -4.44 10.02 20.73
CA LYS A 189 -3.95 10.12 22.13
C LYS A 189 -2.43 10.03 22.21
N GLU A 190 -1.82 9.26 21.33
CA GLU A 190 -0.38 9.07 21.29
C GLU A 190 0.38 10.15 20.49
N ILE A 191 -0.26 11.28 20.16
CA ILE A 191 0.42 12.43 19.57
C ILE A 191 0.72 13.43 20.68
N LYS A 192 1.98 13.49 21.12
CA LYS A 192 2.41 14.36 22.23
C LYS A 192 2.11 15.84 21.98
N TYR A 193 2.34 16.33 20.76
CA TYR A 193 2.10 17.73 20.41
C TYR A 193 0.99 17.83 19.38
N LEU A 194 -0.22 18.14 19.86
CA LEU A 194 -1.44 18.00 19.07
C LEU A 194 -2.06 19.37 18.74
N SER A 195 -2.08 19.71 17.45
CA SER A 195 -2.82 20.86 16.95
C SER A 195 -3.62 20.52 15.69
N VAL A 196 -4.76 21.20 15.54
CA VAL A 196 -5.68 21.06 14.42
C VAL A 196 -5.98 22.42 13.80
N ARG A 197 -6.55 22.42 12.60
CA ARG A 197 -6.83 23.65 11.85
C ARG A 197 -8.24 24.21 12.05
N GLU A 198 -9.21 23.36 12.39
CA GLU A 198 -10.61 23.74 12.49
C GLU A 198 -11.22 23.41 13.86
N ASN A 199 -12.08 24.31 14.39
CA ASN A 199 -12.76 24.13 15.67
C ASN A 199 -13.51 22.80 15.74
N ARG A 200 -14.21 22.44 14.65
CA ARG A 200 -14.93 21.16 14.60
C ARG A 200 -14.00 19.95 14.70
N ALA A 201 -12.77 20.01 14.18
CA ALA A 201 -11.82 18.92 14.39
C ALA A 201 -11.36 18.88 15.85
N ALA A 202 -11.22 20.03 16.52
CA ALA A 202 -10.87 20.07 17.94
C ALA A 202 -11.96 19.44 18.82
N GLU A 203 -13.23 19.75 18.54
CA GLU A 203 -14.38 19.11 19.18
C GLU A 203 -14.37 17.60 18.97
N ILE A 204 -14.17 17.12 17.73
CA ILE A 204 -14.11 15.68 17.43
C ILE A 204 -12.95 15.01 18.18
N VAL A 205 -11.76 15.63 18.20
CA VAL A 205 -10.61 15.11 18.96
C VAL A 205 -10.95 15.01 20.44
N ASN A 206 -11.56 16.04 21.03
CA ASN A 206 -11.95 16.03 22.44
C ASN A 206 -13.04 14.98 22.74
N GLU A 207 -14.06 14.86 21.89
CA GLU A 207 -15.11 13.84 22.00
C GLU A 207 -14.52 12.41 21.93
N LEU A 208 -13.52 12.17 21.07
CA LEU A 208 -12.89 10.85 20.91
C LEU A 208 -11.86 10.52 22.00
N THR A 209 -11.14 11.52 22.50
CA THR A 209 -9.92 11.29 23.29
C THR A 209 -9.93 11.91 24.68
N GLY A 210 -10.78 12.89 24.93
CA GLY A 210 -10.73 13.76 26.11
C GLY A 210 -9.63 14.83 26.07
N ILE A 211 -8.86 14.92 24.97
CA ILE A 211 -7.77 15.89 24.79
C ILE A 211 -8.30 17.14 24.07
N GLN A 212 -7.96 18.32 24.58
CA GLN A 212 -8.24 19.60 23.94
C GLN A 212 -7.06 20.05 23.06
N PRO A 213 -7.10 19.87 21.73
CA PRO A 213 -5.99 20.25 20.88
C PRO A 213 -5.93 21.77 20.67
N LYS A 214 -4.75 22.30 20.33
CA LYS A 214 -4.63 23.70 19.91
C LYS A 214 -5.25 23.89 18.52
N VAL A 215 -5.96 25.00 18.31
CA VAL A 215 -6.49 25.38 17.00
C VAL A 215 -5.68 26.53 16.42
N PHE A 216 -5.09 26.32 15.25
CA PHE A 216 -4.24 27.29 14.55
C PHE A 216 -4.75 27.61 13.15
N LEU A 217 -4.25 28.68 12.53
CA LEU A 217 -4.47 28.97 11.11
C LEU A 217 -3.83 27.90 10.22
N ASP A 218 -4.24 27.88 8.94
CA ASP A 218 -3.58 27.05 7.94
C ASP A 218 -2.08 27.43 7.83
N PRO A 219 -1.15 26.46 7.74
CA PRO A 219 0.28 26.72 7.60
C PRO A 219 0.65 27.73 6.51
N THR A 220 -0.14 27.80 5.43
CA THR A 220 0.10 28.77 4.35
C THR A 220 0.04 30.23 4.81
N MET A 221 -0.70 30.53 5.88
CA MET A 221 -0.80 31.88 6.47
C MET A 221 0.28 32.18 7.51
N LEU A 222 1.02 31.15 7.95
CA LEU A 222 1.92 31.23 9.09
C LEU A 222 3.37 31.52 8.70
N ILE A 223 3.72 31.40 7.42
CA ILE A 223 5.05 31.81 6.92
C ILE A 223 5.07 33.29 6.53
N PRO A 224 6.25 33.94 6.49
CA PRO A 224 6.38 35.32 6.02
C PRO A 224 5.87 35.51 4.58
N LEU A 225 5.26 36.67 4.29
CA LEU A 225 4.66 36.96 2.98
C LEU A 225 5.73 37.03 1.87
N GLU A 226 6.94 37.42 2.24
CA GLU A 226 8.11 37.55 1.37
C GLU A 226 8.43 36.21 0.67
N LYS A 227 8.21 35.08 1.35
CA LYS A 227 8.42 33.74 0.78
C LYS A 227 7.45 33.45 -0.37
N TRP A 228 6.21 33.91 -0.25
CA TRP A 228 5.21 33.79 -1.31
C TRP A 228 5.49 34.75 -2.46
N ASN A 229 5.94 35.98 -2.17
CA ASN A 229 6.36 36.95 -3.18
C ASN A 229 7.53 36.40 -4.01
N GLN A 230 8.58 35.89 -3.35
CA GLN A 230 9.72 35.27 -4.03
C GLN A 230 9.31 34.11 -4.94
N MET A 231 8.45 33.21 -4.46
CA MET A 231 7.92 32.10 -5.27
C MET A 231 7.16 32.61 -6.50
N ALA A 232 6.29 33.61 -6.32
CA ALA A 232 5.49 34.17 -7.38
C ALA A 232 6.34 34.91 -8.43
N ASP A 233 7.33 35.69 -8.00
CA ASP A 233 8.26 36.40 -8.89
C ASP A 233 9.09 35.43 -9.73
N LEU A 234 9.58 34.34 -9.11
CA LEU A 234 10.33 33.29 -9.81
C LEU A 234 9.48 32.46 -10.78
N SER A 235 8.15 32.44 -10.60
CA SER A 235 7.24 31.75 -11.51
C SER A 235 7.11 32.49 -12.86
N ASN A 236 7.21 33.83 -12.82
CA ASN A 236 7.16 34.71 -13.98
C ASN A 236 5.98 34.39 -14.92
N THR A 237 4.77 34.29 -14.36
CA THR A 237 3.60 33.80 -15.09
C THR A 237 3.18 34.81 -16.15
N LYS A 238 2.95 34.33 -17.38
CA LYS A 238 2.46 35.15 -18.50
C LYS A 238 0.97 35.43 -18.32
N LEU A 239 0.64 36.64 -17.85
CA LEU A 239 -0.71 37.09 -17.54
C LEU A 239 -1.04 38.38 -18.31
N PRO A 240 -2.33 38.69 -18.56
CA PRO A 240 -2.75 39.98 -19.11
C PRO A 240 -2.36 41.14 -18.17
N LYS A 241 -2.35 42.38 -18.71
CA LYS A 241 -1.96 43.56 -17.93
C LYS A 241 -2.96 43.92 -16.83
N LYS A 242 -4.27 43.79 -17.09
CA LYS A 242 -5.35 44.03 -16.13
C LYS A 242 -6.37 42.91 -16.23
N PHE A 243 -6.59 42.20 -15.13
CA PHE A 243 -7.46 41.03 -15.13
C PHE A 243 -8.06 40.74 -13.76
N THR A 244 -9.21 40.06 -13.77
CA THR A 244 -9.79 39.39 -12.62
C THR A 244 -9.52 37.89 -12.70
N VAL A 245 -9.46 37.21 -11.55
CA VAL A 245 -9.17 35.78 -11.50
C VAL A 245 -10.27 35.00 -10.80
N GLY A 246 -10.66 33.86 -11.36
CA GLY A 246 -11.53 32.88 -10.76
C GLY A 246 -10.77 31.64 -10.32
N TYR A 247 -10.90 31.22 -9.06
CA TYR A 247 -10.37 29.95 -8.57
C TYR A 247 -11.48 29.09 -7.97
N PHE A 248 -12.09 28.29 -8.84
CA PHE A 248 -13.21 27.41 -8.50
C PHE A 248 -12.86 25.92 -8.54
N LEU A 249 -13.20 25.19 -7.49
CA LEU A 249 -13.13 23.74 -7.36
C LEU A 249 -14.47 23.07 -7.62
N GLY A 250 -15.57 23.79 -7.41
CA GLY A 250 -16.94 23.32 -7.58
C GLY A 250 -17.56 23.67 -8.93
N VAL A 251 -18.84 23.34 -9.05
CA VAL A 251 -19.65 23.67 -10.22
C VAL A 251 -20.03 25.15 -10.18
N ARG A 252 -19.75 25.87 -11.26
CA ARG A 252 -20.02 27.31 -11.38
C ARG A 252 -21.50 27.53 -11.72
N GLU A 253 -22.27 28.11 -10.80
CA GLU A 253 -23.68 28.43 -11.04
C GLU A 253 -23.82 29.56 -12.06
N LYS A 254 -24.89 29.51 -12.87
CA LYS A 254 -25.13 30.51 -13.93
C LYS A 254 -25.11 31.94 -13.37
N LYS A 255 -25.77 32.16 -12.24
CA LYS A 255 -25.80 33.45 -11.54
C LYS A 255 -24.39 33.98 -11.19
N TYR A 256 -23.49 33.10 -10.76
CA TYR A 256 -22.11 33.49 -10.43
C TYR A 256 -21.34 33.87 -11.69
N ILE A 257 -21.48 33.09 -12.77
CA ILE A 257 -20.83 33.39 -14.06
C ILE A 257 -21.34 34.72 -14.62
N ASP A 258 -22.65 34.95 -14.60
CA ASP A 258 -23.26 36.17 -15.13
C ASP A 258 -22.81 37.40 -14.32
N TYR A 259 -22.75 37.29 -12.98
CA TYR A 259 -22.19 38.33 -12.11
C TYR A 259 -20.71 38.61 -12.42
N ILE A 260 -19.87 37.57 -12.46
CA ILE A 260 -18.42 37.70 -12.71
C ILE A 260 -18.15 38.36 -14.06
N LYS A 261 -18.90 37.96 -15.10
CA LYS A 261 -18.79 38.58 -16.44
C LYS A 261 -19.17 40.04 -16.44
N ASN A 262 -20.22 40.41 -15.71
CA ASN A 262 -20.67 41.79 -15.63
C ASN A 262 -19.68 42.65 -14.84
N PHE A 263 -19.16 42.14 -13.73
CA PHE A 263 -18.13 42.79 -12.92
C PHE A 263 -16.82 42.97 -13.70
N SER A 264 -16.42 41.97 -14.46
CA SER A 264 -15.13 41.97 -15.18
C SER A 264 -15.18 42.73 -16.51
N LYS A 265 -16.26 43.47 -16.82
CA LYS A 265 -16.35 44.29 -18.04
C LYS A 265 -15.19 45.30 -18.09
N GLY A 266 -14.44 45.29 -19.18
CA GLY A 266 -13.25 46.13 -19.35
C GLY A 266 -11.95 45.53 -18.82
N MET A 267 -11.97 44.30 -18.29
CA MET A 267 -10.81 43.53 -17.86
C MET A 267 -10.84 42.12 -18.46
N ASP A 268 -9.68 41.48 -18.57
CA ASP A 268 -9.62 40.06 -18.88
C ASP A 268 -10.10 39.23 -17.67
N TYR A 269 -10.78 38.11 -17.91
CA TYR A 269 -11.12 37.14 -16.86
C TYR A 269 -10.29 35.87 -17.03
N ILE A 270 -9.48 35.56 -16.01
CA ILE A 270 -8.68 34.34 -15.93
C ILE A 270 -9.42 33.31 -15.09
N ASP A 271 -9.91 32.25 -15.72
CA ASP A 271 -10.58 31.17 -15.02
C ASP A 271 -9.61 30.01 -14.75
N LEU A 272 -9.10 29.96 -13.53
CA LEU A 272 -8.25 28.86 -13.09
C LEU A 272 -9.09 27.60 -12.94
N LEU A 273 -8.52 26.45 -13.32
CA LEU A 273 -9.20 25.15 -13.30
C LEU A 273 -10.49 25.10 -14.12
N ASN A 274 -10.45 25.63 -15.34
CA ASN A 274 -11.54 25.49 -16.30
C ASN A 274 -11.10 24.68 -17.53
N GLY A 275 -11.65 23.47 -17.68
CA GLY A 275 -11.39 22.61 -18.84
C GLY A 275 -12.01 23.10 -20.15
N GLU A 276 -13.00 23.98 -20.06
CA GLU A 276 -13.67 24.59 -21.23
C GLU A 276 -12.87 25.78 -21.78
N ALA A 277 -11.91 26.27 -21.01
CA ALA A 277 -10.98 27.33 -21.38
C ALA A 277 -9.56 26.95 -20.90
N PRO A 278 -8.93 25.92 -21.49
CA PRO A 278 -7.79 25.23 -20.90
C PRO A 278 -6.49 26.06 -20.86
N LYS A 279 -6.48 27.28 -21.39
CA LYS A 279 -5.32 28.19 -21.45
C LYS A 279 -4.60 28.33 -20.11
N TYR A 280 -5.35 28.38 -19.00
CA TYR A 280 -4.80 28.54 -17.65
C TYR A 280 -4.92 27.25 -16.80
N LEU A 281 -5.42 26.16 -17.38
CA LEU A 281 -5.51 24.86 -16.71
C LEU A 281 -4.12 24.22 -16.53
N GLU A 282 -3.15 24.58 -17.37
CA GLU A 282 -1.77 24.08 -17.31
C GLU A 282 -0.94 24.64 -16.12
N PHE A 283 -1.48 25.59 -15.36
CA PHE A 283 -0.78 26.28 -14.27
C PHE A 283 -0.46 25.36 -13.09
N GLY A 284 0.79 25.44 -12.61
CA GLY A 284 1.27 24.84 -11.36
C GLY A 284 0.91 25.67 -10.13
N PRO A 285 1.23 25.19 -8.91
CA PRO A 285 0.90 25.89 -7.67
C PRO A 285 1.49 27.30 -7.56
N ASP A 286 2.74 27.49 -7.98
CA ASP A 286 3.41 28.79 -8.03
C ASP A 286 2.74 29.74 -9.04
N ASN A 287 2.32 29.25 -10.21
CA ASN A 287 1.59 30.06 -11.19
C ASN A 287 0.25 30.55 -10.63
N VAL A 288 -0.46 29.70 -9.88
CA VAL A 288 -1.74 30.06 -9.24
C VAL A 288 -1.53 31.16 -8.19
N VAL A 289 -0.50 31.04 -7.36
CA VAL A 289 -0.13 32.07 -6.37
C VAL A 289 0.18 33.40 -7.06
N ASP A 290 0.98 33.37 -8.13
CA ASP A 290 1.32 34.57 -8.91
C ASP A 290 0.09 35.21 -9.59
N ALA A 291 -0.82 34.39 -10.13
CA ALA A 291 -2.07 34.86 -10.73
C ALA A 291 -2.97 35.57 -9.72
N ILE A 292 -3.13 35.01 -8.51
CA ILE A 292 -3.91 35.66 -7.43
C ILE A 292 -3.24 36.97 -7.00
N ARG A 293 -1.92 36.96 -6.79
CA ARG A 293 -1.15 38.13 -6.38
C ARG A 293 -1.20 39.28 -7.38
N LYS A 294 -1.27 39.01 -8.68
CA LYS A 294 -1.31 40.03 -9.74
C LYS A 294 -2.73 40.45 -10.15
N ALA A 295 -3.77 39.76 -9.70
CA ALA A 295 -5.15 40.08 -10.05
C ALA A 295 -5.60 41.41 -9.44
N GLU A 296 -6.49 42.11 -10.15
CA GLU A 296 -7.23 43.28 -9.67
C GLU A 296 -8.33 42.88 -8.69
N PHE A 297 -8.95 41.72 -8.94
CA PHE A 297 -10.02 41.17 -8.11
C PHE A 297 -10.07 39.64 -8.21
N VAL A 298 -10.47 38.97 -7.12
CA VAL A 298 -10.43 37.51 -7.00
C VAL A 298 -11.82 36.93 -6.69
N PHE A 299 -12.23 35.90 -7.43
CA PHE A 299 -13.49 35.19 -7.27
C PHE A 299 -13.20 33.73 -6.89
N VAL A 300 -13.70 33.25 -5.75
CA VAL A 300 -13.29 31.93 -5.23
C VAL A 300 -14.44 31.13 -4.65
N ASP A 301 -14.37 29.81 -4.77
CA ASP A 301 -15.12 28.87 -3.90
C ASP A 301 -14.17 27.94 -3.13
N SER A 302 -12.86 28.25 -3.21
CA SER A 302 -11.77 27.41 -2.74
C SER A 302 -11.16 28.02 -1.48
N PHE A 303 -10.89 27.16 -0.49
CA PHE A 303 -10.28 27.58 0.77
C PHE A 303 -8.94 28.30 0.55
N HIS A 304 -8.03 27.70 -0.24
CA HIS A 304 -6.72 28.29 -0.51
C HIS A 304 -6.81 29.54 -1.40
N GLY A 305 -7.78 29.63 -2.30
CA GLY A 305 -8.03 30.87 -3.05
C GLY A 305 -8.37 32.03 -2.11
N ALA A 306 -9.24 31.80 -1.12
CA ALA A 306 -9.54 32.80 -0.09
C ALA A 306 -8.30 33.13 0.76
N VAL A 307 -7.55 32.12 1.22
CA VAL A 307 -6.32 32.33 2.00
C VAL A 307 -5.31 33.22 1.27
N PHE A 308 -4.99 32.93 0.01
CA PHE A 308 -4.04 33.74 -0.75
C PHE A 308 -4.58 35.13 -1.12
N SER A 309 -5.89 35.26 -1.30
CA SER A 309 -6.52 36.58 -1.47
C SER A 309 -6.35 37.44 -0.22
N ILE A 310 -6.52 36.84 0.96
CA ILE A 310 -6.29 37.50 2.24
C ILE A 310 -4.82 37.88 2.40
N LEU A 311 -3.88 36.96 2.14
CA LEU A 311 -2.45 37.21 2.30
C LEU A 311 -1.89 38.30 1.38
N PHE A 312 -2.41 38.41 0.15
CA PHE A 312 -1.97 39.44 -0.81
C PHE A 312 -2.85 40.70 -0.79
N HIS A 313 -3.65 40.88 0.25
CA HIS A 313 -4.53 42.04 0.44
C HIS A 313 -5.45 42.32 -0.77
N LYS A 314 -6.00 41.27 -1.40
CA LYS A 314 -6.83 41.37 -2.59
C LYS A 314 -8.29 41.55 -2.27
N GLN A 315 -8.97 42.44 -3.00
CA GLN A 315 -10.43 42.43 -3.01
C GLN A 315 -10.93 41.10 -3.59
N PHE A 316 -11.85 40.45 -2.87
CA PHE A 316 -12.33 39.13 -3.25
C PHE A 316 -13.76 38.84 -2.82
N ILE A 317 -14.38 37.88 -3.51
CA ILE A 317 -15.72 37.36 -3.22
C ILE A 317 -15.67 35.84 -3.12
N VAL A 318 -16.32 35.30 -2.09
CA VAL A 318 -16.47 33.87 -1.87
C VAL A 318 -17.85 33.42 -2.32
N PHE A 319 -17.90 32.40 -3.17
CA PHE A 319 -19.12 31.79 -3.64
C PHE A 319 -19.39 30.47 -2.92
N GLU A 320 -20.68 30.19 -2.73
CA GLU A 320 -21.10 28.93 -2.13
C GLU A 320 -20.91 27.74 -3.06
N ARG A 321 -20.32 26.67 -2.53
CA ARG A 321 -20.19 25.39 -3.24
C ARG A 321 -21.32 24.44 -2.85
N SER A 322 -22.20 24.14 -3.81
CA SER A 322 -23.26 23.15 -3.69
C SER A 322 -22.88 21.82 -4.36
N GLU A 323 -22.71 20.74 -3.58
CA GLU A 323 -22.53 19.38 -4.10
C GLU A 323 -23.63 18.45 -3.56
N LYS A 324 -24.46 17.91 -4.46
CA LYS A 324 -25.57 16.98 -4.13
C LYS A 324 -26.48 17.47 -2.97
N GLY A 325 -26.75 18.76 -2.89
CA GLY A 325 -27.65 19.34 -1.87
C GLY A 325 -27.04 19.47 -0.47
N LYS A 326 -25.74 19.22 -0.28
CA LYS A 326 -25.02 19.49 0.98
C LYS A 326 -24.06 20.67 0.78
N SER A 327 -24.13 21.65 1.68
CA SER A 327 -23.20 22.79 1.71
C SER A 327 -21.84 22.32 2.23
N MET A 328 -20.78 22.59 1.47
CA MET A 328 -19.37 22.32 1.83
C MET A 328 -18.68 23.58 2.42
N ASN A 329 -19.46 24.63 2.75
CA ASN A 329 -18.94 25.98 3.02
C ASN A 329 -18.45 26.21 4.45
N SER A 330 -18.64 25.27 5.38
CA SER A 330 -18.34 25.49 6.81
C SER A 330 -16.89 25.93 7.05
N ARG A 331 -15.93 25.44 6.26
CA ARG A 331 -14.50 25.82 6.36
C ARG A 331 -14.22 27.24 5.89
N LEU A 332 -14.86 27.68 4.80
CA LEU A 332 -14.72 29.04 4.29
C LEU A 332 -15.41 30.04 5.22
N GLN A 333 -16.61 29.70 5.72
CA GLN A 333 -17.33 30.52 6.71
C GLN A 333 -16.50 30.69 7.98
N THR A 334 -15.91 29.61 8.51
CA THR A 334 -15.03 29.69 9.69
C THR A 334 -13.80 30.58 9.43
N LEU A 335 -13.20 30.50 8.23
CA LEU A 335 -12.07 31.35 7.85
C LEU A 335 -12.49 32.83 7.82
N LEU A 336 -13.59 33.17 7.13
CA LEU A 336 -14.06 34.54 7.03
C LEU A 336 -14.46 35.11 8.39
N GLN A 337 -15.17 34.33 9.20
CA GLN A 337 -15.57 34.72 10.56
C GLN A 337 -14.37 35.05 11.44
N ARG A 338 -13.30 34.27 11.33
CA ARG A 338 -12.07 34.51 12.10
C ARG A 338 -11.46 35.88 11.82
N PHE A 339 -11.63 36.41 10.61
CA PHE A 339 -11.09 37.71 10.19
C PHE A 339 -12.13 38.83 10.17
N GLY A 340 -13.41 38.55 10.45
CA GLY A 340 -14.50 39.53 10.31
C GLY A 340 -14.82 39.88 8.85
N LEU A 341 -14.65 38.91 7.93
CA LEU A 341 -14.81 39.06 6.48
C LEU A 341 -16.06 38.33 5.95
N GLU A 342 -17.05 38.05 6.80
CA GLU A 342 -18.28 37.32 6.43
C GLU A 342 -19.06 38.01 5.32
N ASN A 343 -18.96 39.35 5.26
CA ASN A 343 -19.55 40.18 4.21
C ASN A 343 -18.95 39.93 2.80
N ARG A 344 -17.88 39.13 2.68
CA ARG A 344 -17.31 38.71 1.39
C ARG A 344 -18.01 37.49 0.80
N MET A 345 -18.90 36.83 1.54
CA MET A 345 -19.72 35.75 1.01
C MET A 345 -20.77 36.32 0.06
N PHE A 346 -20.84 35.80 -1.16
CA PHE A 346 -21.76 36.24 -2.19
C PHE A 346 -23.22 36.02 -1.76
N ASN A 347 -24.00 37.10 -1.73
CA ASN A 347 -25.44 37.08 -1.53
C ASN A 347 -26.08 38.10 -2.48
N GLU A 348 -27.20 37.74 -3.13
CA GLU A 348 -27.91 38.66 -4.03
C GLU A 348 -28.41 39.93 -3.31
N ASN A 349 -28.56 39.85 -1.98
CA ASN A 349 -28.97 40.97 -1.14
C ASN A 349 -27.80 41.81 -0.60
N ASN A 350 -26.53 41.44 -0.83
CA ASN A 350 -25.37 42.16 -0.30
C ASN A 350 -24.41 42.68 -1.38
N LEU A 351 -24.87 42.85 -2.63
CA LEU A 351 -24.02 43.23 -3.76
C LEU A 351 -23.21 44.51 -3.52
N ASP A 352 -23.80 45.50 -2.85
CA ASP A 352 -23.12 46.76 -2.52
C ASP A 352 -21.97 46.53 -1.52
N GLU A 353 -22.13 45.61 -0.57
CA GLU A 353 -21.10 45.29 0.42
C GLU A 353 -19.90 44.59 -0.20
N LEU A 354 -20.13 43.71 -1.18
CA LEU A 354 -19.08 42.96 -1.88
C LEU A 354 -18.07 43.85 -2.60
N SER A 355 -18.47 45.06 -2.96
CA SER A 355 -17.63 46.06 -3.64
C SER A 355 -16.84 46.96 -2.69
N LYS A 356 -17.19 46.99 -1.40
CA LYS A 356 -16.50 47.85 -0.41
C LYS A 356 -15.07 47.36 -0.19
N PRO A 357 -14.10 48.28 -0.05
CA PRO A 357 -12.72 47.94 0.31
C PRO A 357 -12.65 47.13 1.61
N ILE A 358 -11.77 46.13 1.62
CA ILE A 358 -11.45 45.34 2.82
C ILE A 358 -10.40 46.08 3.65
N ASP A 359 -10.65 46.22 4.95
CA ASP A 359 -9.65 46.66 5.92
C ASP A 359 -8.78 45.48 6.38
N TYR A 360 -7.52 45.48 5.94
CA TYR A 360 -6.56 44.43 6.27
C TYR A 360 -5.82 44.67 7.59
N SER A 361 -5.95 45.82 8.24
CA SER A 361 -5.22 46.10 9.49
C SER A 361 -5.57 45.10 10.60
N LYS A 362 -6.87 44.79 10.76
CA LYS A 362 -7.35 43.76 11.69
C LYS A 362 -6.89 42.37 11.29
N VAL A 363 -6.90 42.06 9.98
CA VAL A 363 -6.44 40.78 9.44
C VAL A 363 -4.98 40.54 9.78
N ASP A 364 -4.13 41.54 9.53
CA ASP A 364 -2.70 41.44 9.75
C ASP A 364 -2.36 41.28 11.23
N SER A 365 -3.09 41.96 12.12
CA SER A 365 -2.96 41.79 13.57
C SER A 365 -3.26 40.34 14.00
N ILE A 366 -4.36 39.76 13.51
CA ILE A 366 -4.73 38.36 13.80
C ILE A 366 -3.66 37.39 13.26
N ILE A 367 -3.18 37.60 12.04
CA ILE A 367 -2.12 36.76 11.45
C ILE A 367 -0.83 36.86 12.28
N ALA A 368 -0.45 38.06 12.73
CA ALA A 368 0.74 38.27 13.54
C ALA A 368 0.64 37.53 14.89
N GLU A 369 -0.51 37.61 15.57
CA GLU A 369 -0.76 36.89 16.82
C GLU A 369 -0.69 35.36 16.61
N GLU A 370 -1.31 34.84 15.56
CA GLU A 370 -1.31 33.41 15.25
C GLU A 370 0.08 32.88 14.90
N ARG A 371 0.89 33.69 14.19
CA ARG A 371 2.31 33.36 13.95
C ARG A 371 3.08 33.22 15.26
N MET A 372 2.85 34.10 16.23
CA MET A 372 3.47 33.99 17.56
C MET A 372 3.00 32.73 18.29
N ARG A 373 1.69 32.44 18.29
CA ARG A 373 1.13 31.25 18.95
C ARG A 373 1.70 29.95 18.40
N VAL A 374 1.80 29.82 17.08
CA VAL A 374 2.37 28.62 16.44
C VAL A 374 3.87 28.52 16.69
N ARG A 375 4.58 29.65 16.66
CA ARG A 375 6.00 29.68 16.99
C ARG A 375 6.27 29.21 18.41
N LEU A 376 5.52 29.68 19.39
CA LEU A 376 5.64 29.21 20.78
C LEU A 376 5.35 27.71 20.91
N PHE A 377 4.34 27.20 20.21
CA PHE A 377 4.04 25.77 20.18
C PHE A 377 5.18 24.93 19.59
N LEU A 378 5.75 25.36 18.46
CA LEU A 378 6.84 24.65 17.81
C LEU A 378 8.17 24.79 18.57
N ASP A 379 8.51 25.98 19.07
CA ASP A 379 9.72 26.21 19.87
C ASP A 379 9.69 25.29 21.11
N HIS A 380 8.56 25.21 21.83
CA HIS A 380 8.38 24.27 22.96
C HIS A 380 8.49 22.80 22.55
N ALA A 381 7.80 22.38 21.48
CA ALA A 381 7.84 20.99 21.02
C ALA A 381 9.25 20.56 20.60
N MET A 382 9.96 21.42 19.88
CA MET A 382 11.30 21.14 19.37
C MET A 382 12.35 21.16 20.48
N GLU A 383 12.25 22.09 21.44
CA GLU A 383 13.13 22.13 22.60
C GLU A 383 13.05 20.81 23.39
N GLU A 384 11.84 20.37 23.73
CA GLU A 384 11.62 19.11 24.43
C GLU A 384 12.12 17.90 23.65
N ILE A 385 11.89 17.85 22.33
CA ILE A 385 12.37 16.76 21.48
C ILE A 385 13.90 16.76 21.36
N SER A 386 14.53 17.93 21.35
CA SER A 386 16.00 18.06 21.26
C SER A 386 16.72 17.49 22.49
N LYS A 387 16.07 17.52 23.66
CA LYS A 387 16.56 16.93 24.92
C LYS A 387 16.39 15.41 24.97
N LEU A 388 15.54 14.83 24.11
CA LEU A 388 15.37 13.39 24.07
C LEU A 388 16.65 12.76 23.50
N PRO A 389 17.23 11.75 24.18
CA PRO A 389 18.35 11.02 23.62
C PRO A 389 17.93 10.49 22.25
N ILE A 390 18.75 10.75 21.22
CA ILE A 390 18.62 10.01 19.96
C ILE A 390 18.62 8.55 20.38
N GLU A 391 17.58 7.81 20.01
CA GLU A 391 17.46 6.40 20.41
C GLU A 391 18.57 5.61 19.71
N ILE A 392 19.77 5.66 20.28
CA ILE A 392 20.83 4.71 20.01
C ILE A 392 20.33 3.41 20.64
N GLU A 393 19.90 2.50 19.77
CA GLU A 393 19.50 1.12 20.01
C GLU A 393 19.35 0.72 21.48
N LYS A 394 18.10 0.55 21.93
CA LYS A 394 17.85 -0.41 23.02
C LYS A 394 18.17 -1.79 22.45
N LYS A 395 19.42 -2.25 22.60
CA LYS A 395 19.88 -3.54 22.08
C LYS A 395 19.00 -4.63 22.71
N LEU A 396 18.12 -5.23 21.90
CA LEU A 396 17.18 -6.26 22.35
C LEU A 396 17.98 -7.41 22.97
N LYS A 397 17.64 -7.77 24.21
CA LYS A 397 18.32 -8.85 24.95
C LYS A 397 17.89 -10.24 24.47
N HIS A 398 16.65 -10.34 23.98
CA HIS A 398 16.08 -11.50 23.30
C HIS A 398 14.94 -11.05 22.37
N ILE A 399 14.40 -11.99 21.59
CA ILE A 399 13.31 -11.70 20.66
C ILE A 399 12.03 -11.40 21.46
N GLU A 400 11.35 -10.33 21.09
CA GLU A 400 10.04 -9.96 21.65
C GLU A 400 9.11 -9.71 20.48
N ILE A 401 7.94 -10.36 20.48
CA ILE A 401 6.93 -10.18 19.44
C ILE A 401 5.87 -9.22 19.98
N THR A 402 6.14 -7.92 19.88
CA THR A 402 5.16 -6.86 20.22
C THR A 402 4.06 -6.75 19.17
N ARG A 403 4.36 -7.14 17.93
CA ARG A 403 3.43 -7.14 16.79
C ARG A 403 3.54 -8.42 15.98
N LEU A 404 2.40 -9.02 15.64
CA LEU A 404 2.33 -10.27 14.90
C LEU A 404 2.90 -10.14 13.47
N GLU A 405 2.84 -8.94 12.88
CA GLU A 405 3.45 -8.66 11.58
C GLU A 405 4.99 -8.73 11.58
N LYS A 406 5.62 -8.73 12.76
CA LYS A 406 7.09 -8.77 12.93
C LYS A 406 7.68 -10.17 13.07
N CYS A 407 6.87 -11.20 12.93
CA CYS A 407 7.36 -12.57 12.91
C CYS A 407 6.95 -13.25 11.61
N CYS A 408 7.91 -13.80 10.85
CA CYS A 408 7.61 -14.67 9.71
C CYS A 408 7.46 -16.15 10.11
N GLY A 409 7.74 -16.51 11.36
CA GLY A 409 7.69 -17.90 11.84
C GLY A 409 8.73 -18.81 11.19
N CYS A 410 9.92 -18.30 10.84
CA CYS A 410 10.99 -19.09 10.21
C CYS A 410 11.73 -20.03 11.18
N THR A 411 11.47 -19.94 12.49
CA THR A 411 12.05 -20.77 13.57
C THR A 411 13.57 -20.60 13.83
N ALA A 412 14.25 -19.67 13.19
CA ALA A 412 15.68 -19.43 13.44
C ALA A 412 15.99 -19.13 14.92
N CYS A 413 15.11 -18.37 15.58
CA CYS A 413 15.26 -17.98 16.99
C CYS A 413 15.26 -19.18 17.96
N ILE A 414 14.35 -20.15 17.78
CA ILE A 414 14.30 -21.37 18.60
C ILE A 414 15.52 -22.26 18.34
N SER A 415 15.93 -22.42 17.07
CA SER A 415 17.12 -23.20 16.70
C SER A 415 18.41 -22.62 17.28
N ALA A 416 18.51 -21.30 17.40
CA ALA A 416 19.70 -20.62 17.94
C ALA A 416 19.77 -20.56 19.46
N CYS A 417 18.69 -20.87 20.19
CA CYS A 417 18.63 -20.67 21.63
C CYS A 417 19.45 -21.74 22.38
N PRO A 418 20.57 -21.38 23.05
CA PRO A 418 21.44 -22.35 23.71
C PRO A 418 20.81 -22.97 24.96
N LYS A 419 19.87 -22.28 25.60
CA LYS A 419 19.16 -22.76 26.80
C LYS A 419 17.83 -23.45 26.47
N LYS A 420 17.48 -23.57 25.18
CA LYS A 420 16.20 -24.12 24.72
C LYS A 420 14.99 -23.51 25.46
N CYS A 421 15.07 -22.22 25.78
CA CYS A 421 14.03 -21.48 26.52
C CYS A 421 12.94 -20.89 25.62
N ILE A 422 13.05 -21.05 24.30
CA ILE A 422 12.06 -20.57 23.33
C ILE A 422 11.20 -21.75 22.88
N LYS A 423 9.88 -21.60 22.91
CA LYS A 423 8.90 -22.54 22.34
C LYS A 423 8.07 -21.83 21.28
N MET A 424 7.69 -22.54 20.22
CA MET A 424 6.72 -22.03 19.25
C MET A 424 5.31 -22.35 19.76
N GLN A 425 4.50 -21.32 20.04
CA GLN A 425 3.14 -21.44 20.54
C GLN A 425 2.13 -20.98 19.50
N THR A 426 1.04 -21.70 19.38
CA THR A 426 -0.06 -21.38 18.46
C THR A 426 -0.87 -20.21 19.02
N ASP A 427 -1.13 -19.20 18.20
CA ASP A 427 -2.04 -18.11 18.53
C ASP A 427 -3.50 -18.47 18.23
N LYS A 428 -4.43 -17.55 18.52
CA LYS A 428 -5.86 -17.72 18.24
C LYS A 428 -6.21 -17.87 16.76
N GLU A 429 -5.29 -17.55 15.85
CA GLU A 429 -5.50 -17.65 14.40
C GLU A 429 -4.93 -18.96 13.83
N GLY A 430 -4.22 -19.75 14.65
CA GLY A 430 -3.60 -21.01 14.24
C GLY A 430 -2.16 -20.88 13.75
N PHE A 431 -1.50 -19.72 13.94
CA PHE A 431 -0.10 -19.48 13.59
C PHE A 431 0.83 -19.67 14.78
N LEU A 432 2.05 -20.16 14.52
CA LEU A 432 3.09 -20.36 15.54
C LEU A 432 3.95 -19.10 15.78
N TYR A 433 4.12 -18.65 17.03
CA TYR A 433 5.01 -17.55 17.42
C TYR A 433 5.98 -17.97 18.54
N PRO A 434 7.20 -17.40 18.60
CA PRO A 434 8.13 -17.69 19.67
C PRO A 434 7.63 -17.12 21.00
N SER A 435 7.65 -17.96 22.04
CA SER A 435 7.34 -17.65 23.42
C SER A 435 8.53 -18.04 24.29
N ILE A 436 8.96 -17.14 25.17
CA ILE A 436 10.22 -17.27 25.93
C ILE A 436 9.92 -17.58 27.39
N ASP A 437 10.60 -18.59 27.92
CA ASP A 437 10.69 -18.86 29.35
C ASP A 437 11.76 -17.94 29.96
N GLU A 438 11.32 -16.80 30.50
CA GLU A 438 12.19 -15.75 31.06
C GLU A 438 13.09 -16.26 32.18
N ASN A 439 12.63 -17.24 32.97
CA ASN A 439 13.41 -17.82 34.07
C ASN A 439 14.62 -18.62 33.57
N LYS A 440 14.61 -19.07 32.31
CA LYS A 440 15.74 -19.79 31.67
C LYS A 440 16.52 -18.93 30.69
N CYS A 441 15.96 -17.79 30.29
CA CYS A 441 16.60 -16.89 29.35
C CYS A 441 17.82 -16.23 30.02
N ILE A 442 18.99 -16.39 29.40
CA ILE A 442 20.23 -15.76 29.86
C ILE A 442 20.53 -14.45 29.13
N ASN A 443 19.55 -13.87 28.43
CA ASN A 443 19.70 -12.58 27.73
C ASN A 443 20.88 -12.50 26.74
N CYS A 444 21.21 -13.63 26.09
CA CYS A 444 22.40 -13.73 25.24
C CYS A 444 22.28 -13.04 23.86
N GLY A 445 21.10 -12.50 23.49
CA GLY A 445 20.88 -11.81 22.21
C GLY A 445 20.89 -12.70 20.95
N ARG A 446 21.20 -13.99 21.04
CA ARG A 446 21.33 -14.87 19.85
C ARG A 446 20.04 -14.96 19.04
N CYS A 447 18.89 -15.08 19.68
CA CYS A 447 17.59 -15.15 18.99
C CYS A 447 17.25 -13.86 18.23
N VAL A 448 17.73 -12.71 18.70
CA VAL A 448 17.66 -11.43 17.98
C VAL A 448 18.59 -11.49 16.79
N ALA A 449 19.87 -11.79 17.00
CA ALA A 449 20.89 -11.80 15.95
C ALA A 449 20.56 -12.69 14.74
N VAL A 450 19.93 -13.85 14.98
CA VAL A 450 19.53 -14.76 13.89
C VAL A 450 18.18 -14.43 13.26
N CYS A 451 17.42 -13.48 13.82
CA CYS A 451 16.10 -13.12 13.30
C CYS A 451 16.26 -12.38 11.97
N PRO A 452 15.77 -12.93 10.85
CA PRO A 452 15.95 -12.30 9.55
C PRO A 452 14.99 -11.11 9.32
N ILE A 453 14.02 -10.89 10.21
CA ILE A 453 13.17 -9.68 10.21
C ILE A 453 13.88 -8.51 10.86
N LEU A 454 14.55 -8.74 12.00
CA LEU A 454 15.28 -7.71 12.73
C LEU A 454 16.62 -7.37 12.09
N ASN A 455 17.31 -8.37 11.54
CA ASN A 455 18.63 -8.20 10.91
C ASN A 455 18.54 -8.48 9.42
N HIS A 456 17.75 -7.67 8.73
CA HIS A 456 17.52 -7.82 7.30
C HIS A 456 18.66 -7.17 6.50
N GLU A 457 19.59 -7.98 6.02
CA GLU A 457 20.61 -7.55 5.05
C GLU A 457 20.13 -7.82 3.61
N GLY A 458 20.58 -6.97 2.68
CA GLY A 458 20.26 -7.12 1.25
C GLY A 458 20.64 -8.51 0.72
N GLY A 459 19.74 -9.12 -0.05
CA GLY A 459 20.02 -10.35 -0.79
C GLY A 459 20.76 -10.07 -2.10
N ASN A 460 20.80 -11.07 -2.99
CA ASN A 460 21.42 -10.94 -4.31
C ASN A 460 20.41 -10.48 -5.36
N ILE A 461 20.81 -9.56 -6.25
CA ILE A 461 20.05 -9.31 -7.47
C ILE A 461 20.29 -10.47 -8.45
N PRO A 462 19.25 -11.04 -9.07
CA PRO A 462 19.41 -12.09 -10.06
C PRO A 462 20.40 -11.72 -11.16
N LYS A 463 21.37 -12.60 -11.42
CA LYS A 463 22.37 -12.44 -12.49
C LYS A 463 21.81 -12.84 -13.86
N LYS A 464 20.93 -13.85 -13.87
CA LYS A 464 20.24 -14.35 -15.07
C LYS A 464 18.80 -14.70 -14.73
N VAL A 465 17.87 -14.44 -15.64
CA VAL A 465 16.46 -14.83 -15.51
C VAL A 465 16.07 -15.69 -16.69
N LEU A 466 15.50 -16.86 -16.40
CA LEU A 466 15.16 -17.87 -17.38
C LEU A 466 13.68 -18.22 -17.28
N ALA A 467 13.05 -18.40 -18.44
CA ALA A 467 11.80 -19.13 -18.56
C ALA A 467 12.14 -20.57 -18.90
N GLU A 468 11.67 -21.51 -18.08
CA GLU A 468 12.05 -22.92 -18.16
C GLU A 468 10.85 -23.85 -18.17
N LYS A 469 10.87 -24.81 -19.09
CA LYS A 469 9.99 -25.98 -19.03
C LYS A 469 10.75 -27.26 -19.31
N ASN A 470 10.59 -28.26 -18.44
CA ASN A 470 11.24 -29.56 -18.58
C ASN A 470 10.73 -30.29 -19.83
N LYS A 471 11.64 -30.89 -20.61
CA LYS A 471 11.30 -31.66 -21.83
C LYS A 471 10.42 -32.88 -21.53
N ASN A 472 10.51 -33.42 -20.31
CA ASN A 472 9.69 -34.53 -19.82
C ASN A 472 8.36 -34.04 -19.24
N GLU A 473 7.29 -34.25 -20.02
CA GLU A 473 5.93 -33.85 -19.62
C GLU A 473 5.41 -34.58 -18.37
N LYS A 474 5.85 -35.83 -18.10
CA LYS A 474 5.44 -36.57 -16.90
C LYS A 474 5.98 -35.92 -15.62
N ILE A 475 7.16 -35.30 -15.70
CA ILE A 475 7.73 -34.55 -14.57
C ILE A 475 6.98 -33.23 -14.39
N ARG A 476 6.65 -32.54 -15.50
CA ARG A 476 5.86 -31.30 -15.47
C ARG A 476 4.46 -31.50 -14.89
N SER A 477 3.78 -32.58 -15.24
CA SER A 477 2.42 -32.86 -14.75
C SER A 477 2.38 -33.14 -13.24
N LYS A 478 3.46 -33.72 -12.68
CA LYS A 478 3.62 -33.99 -11.24
C LYS A 478 4.27 -32.85 -10.45
N SER A 479 4.65 -31.75 -11.10
CA SER A 479 5.29 -30.58 -10.47
C SER A 479 4.33 -29.39 -10.46
N SER A 480 4.55 -28.34 -9.65
CA SER A 480 3.63 -27.17 -9.64
C SER A 480 3.64 -26.38 -10.95
N SER A 481 4.76 -26.37 -11.66
CA SER A 481 5.02 -25.48 -12.81
C SER A 481 5.86 -26.20 -13.89
N GLY A 482 6.94 -25.58 -14.39
CA GLY A 482 7.83 -26.10 -15.43
C GLY A 482 8.67 -27.34 -15.06
N GLY A 483 8.59 -27.84 -13.82
CA GLY A 483 9.28 -29.08 -13.41
C GLY A 483 10.73 -28.91 -12.98
N PHE A 484 11.20 -27.68 -12.80
CA PHE A 484 12.60 -27.38 -12.47
C PHE A 484 13.11 -28.02 -11.17
N PHE A 485 12.38 -27.83 -10.06
CA PHE A 485 12.77 -28.38 -8.76
C PHE A 485 13.02 -29.90 -8.79
N SER A 486 12.22 -30.64 -9.57
CA SER A 486 12.36 -32.09 -9.65
C SER A 486 13.70 -32.53 -10.24
N GLU A 487 14.23 -31.85 -11.25
CA GLU A 487 15.51 -32.24 -11.86
C GLU A 487 16.69 -31.83 -11.01
N ILE A 488 16.68 -30.60 -10.47
CA ILE A 488 17.80 -30.13 -9.67
C ILE A 488 17.94 -30.93 -8.36
N ALA A 489 16.82 -31.28 -7.71
CA ALA A 489 16.83 -32.14 -6.54
C ALA A 489 17.25 -33.58 -6.87
N LYS A 490 16.80 -34.12 -8.02
CA LYS A 490 17.26 -35.43 -8.51
C LYS A 490 18.76 -35.44 -8.74
N ASN A 491 19.30 -34.42 -9.43
CA ASN A 491 20.72 -34.28 -9.67
C ASN A 491 21.51 -34.18 -8.36
N HIS A 492 21.00 -33.44 -7.38
CA HIS A 492 21.63 -33.34 -6.05
C HIS A 492 21.72 -34.69 -5.32
N ILE A 493 20.62 -35.46 -5.33
CA ILE A 493 20.57 -36.81 -4.72
C ILE A 493 21.50 -37.79 -5.42
N VAL A 494 21.49 -37.83 -6.77
CA VAL A 494 22.38 -38.70 -7.55
C VAL A 494 23.86 -38.41 -7.28
N ASN A 495 24.19 -37.16 -6.95
CA ASN A 495 25.55 -36.75 -6.57
C ASN A 495 25.86 -36.94 -5.06
N GLY A 496 25.10 -37.80 -4.37
CA GLY A 496 25.31 -38.18 -2.98
C GLY A 496 24.85 -37.14 -1.94
N GLY A 497 24.01 -36.18 -2.35
CA GLY A 497 23.51 -35.14 -1.47
C GLY A 497 22.14 -35.43 -0.84
N VAL A 498 21.80 -34.66 0.18
CA VAL A 498 20.48 -34.68 0.84
C VAL A 498 19.68 -33.42 0.48
N VAL A 499 18.37 -33.56 0.29
CA VAL A 499 17.47 -32.45 -0.05
C VAL A 499 16.46 -32.23 1.07
N TYR A 500 16.41 -31.01 1.59
CA TYR A 500 15.40 -30.55 2.54
C TYR A 500 14.32 -29.75 1.82
N GLY A 501 13.05 -30.07 2.06
CA GLY A 501 11.92 -29.35 1.49
C GLY A 501 10.60 -29.68 2.19
N CYS A 502 9.53 -29.00 1.78
CA CYS A 502 8.21 -29.18 2.39
C CYS A 502 7.45 -30.40 1.84
N ALA A 503 6.99 -31.26 2.75
CA ALA A 503 6.08 -32.37 2.51
C ALA A 503 4.82 -32.24 3.38
N LEU A 504 3.75 -32.95 3.03
CA LEU A 504 2.64 -33.23 3.93
C LEU A 504 2.92 -34.59 4.58
N ASP A 505 2.83 -34.67 5.90
CA ASP A 505 2.95 -35.94 6.62
C ASP A 505 1.64 -36.77 6.53
N GLU A 506 1.60 -37.91 7.22
CA GLU A 506 0.44 -38.81 7.27
C GLU A 506 -0.84 -38.19 7.87
N ASN A 507 -0.70 -37.06 8.57
CA ASN A 507 -1.80 -36.27 9.13
C ASN A 507 -2.07 -35.00 8.32
N MET A 508 -1.50 -34.90 7.11
CA MET A 508 -1.59 -33.75 6.22
C MET A 508 -1.03 -32.46 6.83
N ILE A 509 -0.12 -32.55 7.80
CA ILE A 509 0.58 -31.39 8.35
C ILE A 509 1.79 -31.09 7.47
N ALA A 510 1.95 -29.82 7.09
CA ALA A 510 3.08 -29.38 6.29
C ALA A 510 4.35 -29.30 7.14
N ARG A 511 5.37 -30.09 6.79
CA ARG A 511 6.65 -30.17 7.50
C ARG A 511 7.81 -30.07 6.52
N HIS A 512 8.91 -29.45 6.93
CA HIS A 512 10.19 -29.61 6.24
C HIS A 512 10.82 -30.94 6.65
N ILE A 513 11.16 -31.77 5.66
CA ILE A 513 11.79 -33.08 5.84
C ILE A 513 13.03 -33.19 4.96
N SER A 514 13.95 -34.09 5.32
CA SER A 514 15.06 -34.51 4.46
C SER A 514 14.69 -35.71 3.59
N VAL A 515 15.17 -35.74 2.35
CA VAL A 515 15.15 -36.93 1.48
C VAL A 515 16.52 -37.14 0.86
N SER A 516 16.97 -38.39 0.79
CA SER A 516 18.28 -38.78 0.21
C SER A 516 18.15 -39.87 -0.85
N THR A 517 16.93 -40.23 -1.24
CA THR A 517 16.64 -41.27 -2.24
C THR A 517 15.67 -40.75 -3.30
N LEU A 518 15.73 -41.31 -4.52
CA LEU A 518 14.88 -40.87 -5.62
C LEU A 518 13.40 -41.28 -5.42
N GLU A 519 13.18 -42.36 -4.68
CA GLU A 519 11.89 -42.89 -4.28
C GLU A 519 11.13 -41.91 -3.38
N GLU A 520 11.85 -41.16 -2.54
CA GLU A 520 11.28 -40.21 -1.60
C GLU A 520 11.10 -38.80 -2.16
N LEU A 521 11.87 -38.42 -3.18
CA LEU A 521 11.78 -37.11 -3.84
C LEU A 521 10.34 -36.67 -4.20
N PRO A 522 9.41 -37.54 -4.65
CA PRO A 522 8.03 -37.17 -4.89
C PRO A 522 7.32 -36.50 -3.70
N LYS A 523 7.70 -36.80 -2.45
CA LYS A 523 7.14 -36.17 -1.23
C LYS A 523 7.34 -34.64 -1.24
N LEU A 524 8.47 -34.19 -1.81
CA LEU A 524 8.85 -32.77 -1.87
C LEU A 524 8.26 -32.02 -3.08
N ARG A 525 7.59 -32.71 -4.02
CA ARG A 525 7.00 -32.09 -5.21
C ARG A 525 5.72 -31.32 -4.87
N SER A 526 5.30 -30.49 -5.83
CA SER A 526 4.11 -29.64 -5.75
C SER A 526 4.20 -28.54 -4.68
N SER A 527 3.28 -27.58 -4.75
CA SER A 527 3.19 -26.46 -3.82
C SER A 527 2.27 -26.84 -2.67
N LYS A 528 2.63 -26.43 -1.45
CA LYS A 528 1.78 -26.54 -0.26
C LYS A 528 1.43 -25.12 0.18
N TYR A 529 0.15 -24.74 0.07
CA TYR A 529 -0.30 -23.39 0.42
C TYR A 529 -0.70 -23.31 1.88
N VAL A 530 0.26 -23.56 2.76
CA VAL A 530 0.15 -23.52 4.21
C VAL A 530 1.57 -23.33 4.78
N GLN A 531 1.71 -22.67 5.92
CA GLN A 531 3.02 -22.53 6.57
C GLN A 531 3.55 -23.91 6.98
N SER A 532 4.80 -24.23 6.62
CA SER A 532 5.43 -25.48 7.03
C SER A 532 6.10 -25.37 8.40
N GLU A 533 6.03 -26.44 9.18
CA GLU A 533 6.82 -26.61 10.40
C GLU A 533 8.25 -26.99 10.06
N MET A 534 9.21 -26.25 10.63
CA MET A 534 10.64 -26.47 10.40
C MET A 534 11.27 -27.45 11.41
N GLY A 535 10.70 -27.60 12.61
CA GLY A 535 11.24 -28.49 13.64
C GLY A 535 12.74 -28.29 13.88
N ASN A 536 13.50 -29.39 13.85
CA ASN A 536 14.96 -29.38 14.01
C ASN A 536 15.75 -29.19 12.69
N THR A 537 15.07 -28.93 11.56
CA THR A 537 15.67 -28.88 10.21
C THR A 537 16.94 -28.03 10.17
N MET A 538 16.95 -26.84 10.79
CA MET A 538 18.13 -25.97 10.76
C MET A 538 19.34 -26.57 11.50
N CYS A 539 19.10 -27.21 12.65
CA CYS A 539 20.14 -27.87 13.43
C CYS A 539 20.72 -29.07 12.66
N GLU A 540 19.86 -29.92 12.10
CA GLU A 540 20.26 -31.08 11.31
C GLU A 540 21.07 -30.68 10.06
N ILE A 541 20.63 -29.62 9.36
CA ILE A 541 21.39 -29.07 8.21
C ILE A 541 22.79 -28.66 8.65
N LYS A 542 22.92 -27.95 9.78
CA LYS A 542 24.23 -27.51 10.28
C LYS A 542 25.13 -28.69 10.62
N GLU A 543 24.59 -29.72 11.28
CA GLU A 543 25.33 -30.94 11.63
C GLU A 543 25.87 -31.64 10.37
N ARG A 544 25.03 -31.83 9.35
CA ARG A 544 25.43 -32.44 8.07
C ARG A 544 26.44 -31.61 7.30
N LEU A 545 26.28 -30.29 7.29
CA LEU A 545 27.22 -29.39 6.65
C LEU A 545 28.60 -29.46 7.32
N LEU A 546 28.65 -29.55 8.65
CA LEU A 546 29.89 -29.74 9.40
C LEU A 546 30.53 -31.12 9.18
N ALA A 547 29.72 -32.14 8.90
CA ALA A 547 30.18 -33.48 8.49
C ALA A 547 30.66 -33.54 7.02
N GLY A 548 30.59 -32.43 6.27
CA GLY A 548 31.04 -32.37 4.87
C GLY A 548 30.01 -32.88 3.86
N GLU A 549 28.78 -33.20 4.27
CA GLU A 549 27.73 -33.65 3.37
C GLU A 549 27.23 -32.52 2.46
N LYS A 550 26.79 -32.86 1.24
CA LYS A 550 26.16 -31.91 0.32
C LYS A 550 24.68 -31.75 0.68
N VAL A 551 24.28 -30.55 1.09
CA VAL A 551 22.91 -30.25 1.50
C VAL A 551 22.26 -29.30 0.50
N MET A 552 21.06 -29.63 0.04
CA MET A 552 20.19 -28.72 -0.68
C MET A 552 19.00 -28.36 0.21
N PHE A 553 18.66 -27.08 0.32
CA PHE A 553 17.51 -26.61 1.09
C PHE A 553 16.55 -25.83 0.19
N SER A 554 15.27 -26.19 0.18
CA SER A 554 14.21 -25.46 -0.53
C SER A 554 13.17 -24.93 0.44
N GLY A 555 12.91 -23.62 0.40
CA GLY A 555 11.93 -22.98 1.29
C GLY A 555 11.39 -21.67 0.75
N THR A 556 10.61 -20.99 1.58
CA THR A 556 10.23 -19.59 1.34
C THR A 556 11.44 -18.67 1.56
N PRO A 557 11.45 -17.45 1.00
CA PRO A 557 12.59 -16.53 1.17
C PRO A 557 12.92 -16.23 2.63
N CYS A 558 11.90 -16.10 3.50
CA CYS A 558 12.10 -15.88 4.93
C CYS A 558 12.71 -17.09 5.66
N GLN A 559 12.40 -18.32 5.21
CA GLN A 559 13.02 -19.55 5.73
C GLN A 559 14.49 -19.65 5.28
N VAL A 560 14.79 -19.35 4.01
CA VAL A 560 16.18 -19.36 3.50
C VAL A 560 17.02 -18.30 4.21
N ALA A 561 16.50 -17.08 4.37
CA ALA A 561 17.17 -16.02 5.13
C ALA A 561 17.40 -16.43 6.58
N GLY A 562 16.40 -17.04 7.24
CA GLY A 562 16.51 -17.56 8.59
C GLY A 562 17.58 -18.65 8.73
N LEU A 563 17.65 -19.59 7.78
CA LEU A 563 18.68 -20.63 7.76
C LEU A 563 20.08 -20.01 7.61
N LYS A 564 20.28 -19.09 6.66
CA LYS A 564 21.58 -18.43 6.46
C LYS A 564 22.03 -17.65 7.70
N LYS A 565 21.13 -16.89 8.32
CA LYS A 565 21.42 -16.17 9.58
C LYS A 565 21.73 -17.12 10.75
N TYR A 566 21.03 -18.26 10.85
CA TYR A 566 21.33 -19.29 11.85
C TYR A 566 22.71 -19.93 11.65
N LEU A 567 23.09 -20.20 10.40
CA LEU A 567 24.37 -20.80 10.03
C LEU A 567 25.54 -19.83 10.27
N ASN A 568 25.29 -18.52 10.13
CA ASN A 568 26.21 -17.42 10.41
C ASN A 568 27.56 -17.49 9.66
N LYS A 569 27.59 -18.19 8.52
CA LYS A 569 28.64 -18.19 7.51
C LYS A 569 28.11 -18.87 6.25
N ASP A 570 28.77 -18.64 5.13
CA ASP A 570 28.52 -19.38 3.90
C ASP A 570 29.18 -20.77 3.96
N TYR A 571 28.52 -21.73 3.31
CA TYR A 571 28.99 -23.11 3.18
C TYR A 571 29.00 -23.48 1.70
N ASP A 572 30.13 -23.98 1.19
CA ASP A 572 30.25 -24.41 -0.20
C ASP A 572 29.36 -25.62 -0.49
N ASN A 573 29.20 -26.51 0.49
CA ASN A 573 28.35 -27.70 0.45
C ASN A 573 26.86 -27.43 0.77
N LEU A 574 26.44 -26.17 0.90
CA LEU A 574 25.02 -25.79 0.96
C LEU A 574 24.55 -25.20 -0.36
N PHE A 575 23.44 -25.71 -0.89
CA PHE A 575 22.74 -25.15 -2.05
C PHE A 575 21.31 -24.74 -1.66
N ALA A 576 21.00 -23.45 -1.71
CA ALA A 576 19.71 -22.93 -1.26
C ALA A 576 18.79 -22.55 -2.43
N ILE A 577 17.54 -22.98 -2.38
CA ILE A 577 16.48 -22.56 -3.30
C ILE A 577 15.41 -21.83 -2.50
N ASP A 578 15.09 -20.59 -2.92
CA ASP A 578 13.87 -19.93 -2.45
C ASP A 578 12.77 -19.94 -3.52
N VAL A 579 11.51 -19.88 -3.09
CA VAL A 579 10.37 -19.77 -3.99
C VAL A 579 9.79 -18.36 -4.00
N LEU A 580 9.20 -17.94 -5.12
CA LEU A 580 8.31 -16.79 -5.16
C LEU A 580 7.08 -17.09 -4.31
N CYS A 581 7.08 -16.54 -3.10
CA CYS A 581 6.07 -16.80 -2.10
C CYS A 581 5.03 -15.66 -2.08
N HIS A 582 3.77 -16.01 -2.32
CA HIS A 582 2.63 -15.10 -2.21
C HIS A 582 2.25 -14.76 -0.75
N GLY A 583 2.58 -15.68 0.16
CA GLY A 583 2.22 -15.66 1.57
C GLY A 583 1.88 -17.08 2.03
N VAL A 584 1.71 -17.27 3.33
CA VAL A 584 1.37 -18.57 3.91
C VAL A 584 0.11 -18.46 4.77
N PRO A 585 -0.91 -19.30 4.53
CA PRO A 585 -2.04 -19.45 5.44
C PRO A 585 -1.69 -20.16 6.75
N SER A 586 -2.59 -20.04 7.73
CA SER A 586 -2.48 -20.67 9.05
C SER A 586 -2.52 -22.20 8.96
N PRO A 587 -1.57 -22.92 9.60
CA PRO A 587 -1.66 -24.36 9.84
C PRO A 587 -2.93 -24.79 10.59
N GLY A 588 -3.34 -24.06 11.64
CA GLY A 588 -4.56 -24.35 12.41
C GLY A 588 -5.82 -24.30 11.54
N LEU A 589 -6.05 -23.15 10.86
CA LEU A 589 -7.11 -23.03 9.85
C LEU A 589 -7.11 -24.15 8.79
N PHE A 590 -5.94 -24.59 8.30
CA PHE A 590 -5.88 -25.66 7.32
C PHE A 590 -6.32 -27.01 7.90
N ALA A 591 -5.87 -27.34 9.12
CA ALA A 591 -6.30 -28.54 9.83
C ALA A 591 -7.83 -28.52 10.06
N ASP A 592 -8.38 -27.42 10.56
CA ASP A 592 -9.82 -27.30 10.76
C ASP A 592 -10.62 -27.33 9.46
N TYR A 593 -10.03 -26.85 8.36
CA TYR A 593 -10.65 -26.95 7.04
C TYR A 593 -10.71 -28.40 6.54
N LEU A 594 -9.66 -29.19 6.77
CA LEU A 594 -9.65 -30.60 6.44
C LEU A 594 -10.66 -31.39 7.28
N GLU A 595 -10.83 -31.04 8.55
CA GLU A 595 -11.87 -31.60 9.43
C GLU A 595 -13.27 -31.22 8.94
N TYR A 596 -13.49 -29.94 8.61
CA TYR A 596 -14.73 -29.49 7.98
C TYR A 596 -15.04 -30.28 6.71
N LEU A 597 -14.04 -30.51 5.85
CA LEU A 597 -14.20 -31.35 4.66
C LEU A 597 -14.48 -32.80 5.02
N SER A 598 -13.80 -33.39 6.01
CA SER A 598 -14.04 -34.76 6.45
C SER A 598 -15.54 -34.99 6.74
N GLN A 599 -16.14 -34.09 7.52
CA GLN A 599 -17.56 -34.11 7.85
C GLN A 599 -18.45 -33.99 6.60
N GLN A 600 -18.12 -33.10 5.66
CA GLN A 600 -18.86 -32.97 4.40
C GLN A 600 -18.77 -34.21 3.50
N TYR A 601 -17.71 -34.99 3.65
CA TYR A 601 -17.45 -36.21 2.88
C TYR A 601 -17.65 -37.46 3.76
N GLY A 602 -18.57 -37.41 4.73
CA GLY A 602 -18.99 -38.55 5.55
C GLY A 602 -17.85 -39.18 6.34
N ASP A 603 -17.17 -38.34 7.10
CA ASP A 603 -16.18 -38.66 8.13
C ASP A 603 -14.98 -39.49 7.65
N GLY A 604 -14.66 -39.38 6.35
CA GLY A 604 -13.45 -39.98 5.80
C GLY A 604 -12.20 -39.21 6.23
N LYS A 605 -11.11 -39.91 6.55
CA LYS A 605 -9.83 -39.26 6.86
C LYS A 605 -9.16 -38.77 5.57
N PRO A 606 -8.70 -37.51 5.49
CA PRO A 606 -7.89 -37.03 4.37
C PRO A 606 -6.58 -37.84 4.25
N VAL A 607 -6.32 -38.42 3.08
CA VAL A 607 -5.10 -39.21 2.79
C VAL A 607 -4.16 -38.53 1.80
N SER A 608 -4.65 -37.55 1.04
CA SER A 608 -3.79 -36.73 0.19
C SER A 608 -4.43 -35.39 -0.11
N VAL A 609 -3.59 -34.36 -0.24
CA VAL A 609 -4.00 -33.01 -0.67
C VAL A 609 -3.12 -32.56 -1.83
N ASN A 610 -3.75 -32.10 -2.91
CA ASN A 610 -3.08 -31.44 -4.02
C ASN A 610 -3.74 -30.09 -4.30
N PHE A 611 -3.06 -29.02 -3.87
CA PHE A 611 -3.48 -27.62 -4.05
C PHE A 611 -3.54 -27.18 -5.53
N ARG A 612 -2.90 -27.93 -6.44
CA ARG A 612 -2.83 -27.58 -7.85
C ARG A 612 -2.85 -28.81 -8.75
N ASN A 613 -3.95 -29.55 -8.69
CA ASN A 613 -4.13 -30.67 -9.60
C ASN A 613 -4.29 -30.17 -11.05
N LYS A 614 -3.41 -30.61 -11.95
CA LYS A 614 -3.35 -30.18 -13.36
C LYS A 614 -4.22 -30.99 -14.31
N LYS A 615 -5.10 -31.88 -13.84
CA LYS A 615 -5.96 -32.72 -14.71
C LYS A 615 -6.82 -31.88 -15.68
N ARG A 616 -7.12 -30.63 -15.34
CA ARG A 616 -7.88 -29.67 -16.18
C ARG A 616 -7.01 -28.55 -16.79
N GLY A 617 -5.69 -28.73 -16.84
CA GLY A 617 -4.72 -27.72 -17.31
C GLY A 617 -4.01 -26.98 -16.17
N TRP A 618 -2.87 -26.36 -16.45
CA TRP A 618 -2.04 -25.68 -15.44
C TRP A 618 -2.60 -24.31 -15.04
N LYS A 619 -3.15 -23.55 -16.00
CA LYS A 619 -3.79 -22.24 -15.76
C LYS A 619 -5.07 -22.34 -14.94
N ARG A 620 -5.64 -23.55 -14.82
CA ARG A 620 -6.83 -23.81 -14.02
C ARG A 620 -6.44 -24.50 -12.74
N LEU A 621 -6.31 -23.73 -11.67
CA LEU A 621 -6.03 -24.29 -10.36
C LEU A 621 -7.26 -25.05 -9.84
N TYR A 622 -7.05 -26.31 -9.47
CA TYR A 622 -8.02 -27.15 -8.78
C TYR A 622 -7.39 -27.69 -7.51
N MET A 623 -8.11 -27.55 -6.40
CA MET A 623 -7.80 -28.26 -5.17
C MET A 623 -8.36 -29.66 -5.25
N GLU A 624 -7.58 -30.61 -4.79
CA GLU A 624 -7.98 -31.99 -4.61
C GLU A 624 -7.67 -32.45 -3.20
N VAL A 625 -8.66 -33.08 -2.56
CA VAL A 625 -8.49 -33.85 -1.32
C VAL A 625 -9.09 -35.23 -1.55
N CYS A 626 -8.32 -36.28 -1.34
CA CYS A 626 -8.81 -37.66 -1.38
C CYS A 626 -8.93 -38.20 0.05
N PHE A 627 -9.97 -38.99 0.29
CA PHE A 627 -10.27 -39.57 1.60
C PHE A 627 -10.08 -41.09 1.56
N ASP A 628 -9.81 -41.70 2.72
CA ASP A 628 -9.66 -43.15 2.89
C ASP A 628 -10.93 -43.95 2.55
N ASN A 629 -12.11 -43.34 2.72
CA ASN A 629 -13.40 -43.91 2.33
C ASN A 629 -13.66 -43.88 0.81
N GLY A 630 -12.66 -43.54 0.00
CA GLY A 630 -12.71 -43.48 -1.46
C GLY A 630 -13.38 -42.23 -2.03
N LYS A 631 -13.92 -41.34 -1.20
CA LYS A 631 -14.49 -40.07 -1.66
C LYS A 631 -13.41 -39.07 -2.04
N ARG A 632 -13.82 -38.03 -2.79
CA ARG A 632 -12.91 -37.04 -3.34
C ARG A 632 -13.54 -35.65 -3.41
N HIS A 633 -12.85 -34.68 -2.84
CA HIS A 633 -13.06 -33.26 -3.07
C HIS A 633 -12.21 -32.83 -4.27
N TYR A 634 -12.82 -32.30 -5.33
CA TYR A 634 -12.10 -31.83 -6.53
C TYR A 634 -12.77 -30.57 -7.07
N ILE A 635 -12.34 -29.41 -6.58
CA ILE A 635 -13.03 -28.13 -6.81
C ILE A 635 -12.04 -27.11 -7.38
N TYR A 636 -12.54 -26.27 -8.30
CA TYR A 636 -11.76 -25.14 -8.83
C TYR A 636 -11.37 -24.20 -7.68
N SER A 637 -10.11 -23.82 -7.58
CA SER A 637 -9.56 -23.07 -6.43
C SER A 637 -10.29 -21.75 -6.14
N GLY A 638 -10.89 -21.10 -7.15
CA GLY A 638 -11.71 -19.91 -6.92
C GLY A 638 -13.09 -20.16 -6.31
N TYR A 639 -13.54 -21.41 -6.22
CA TYR A 639 -14.78 -21.85 -5.57
C TYR A 639 -14.53 -22.69 -4.32
N ASP A 640 -13.33 -23.24 -4.17
CA ASP A 640 -12.90 -23.92 -2.96
C ASP A 640 -12.75 -22.88 -1.83
N ARG A 641 -13.27 -23.19 -0.64
CA ARG A 641 -13.34 -22.20 0.45
C ARG A 641 -11.94 -21.83 0.95
N TYR A 642 -11.02 -22.79 1.07
CA TYR A 642 -9.67 -22.54 1.58
C TYR A 642 -8.78 -21.82 0.56
N GLU A 643 -8.71 -22.33 -0.66
CA GLU A 643 -7.94 -21.74 -1.75
C GLU A 643 -8.45 -20.35 -2.13
N SER A 644 -9.78 -20.14 -2.15
CA SER A 644 -10.31 -18.82 -2.47
C SER A 644 -9.90 -17.79 -1.41
N MET A 645 -9.80 -18.16 -0.13
CA MET A 645 -9.25 -17.28 0.90
C MET A 645 -7.77 -16.97 0.66
N PHE A 646 -6.96 -17.97 0.32
CA PHE A 646 -5.55 -17.79 -0.01
C PHE A 646 -5.37 -16.84 -1.20
N LEU A 647 -6.08 -17.09 -2.31
CA LEU A 647 -6.03 -16.29 -3.54
C LEU A 647 -6.55 -14.87 -3.36
N ASN A 648 -7.46 -14.64 -2.40
CA ASN A 648 -7.97 -13.31 -2.06
C ASN A 648 -7.25 -12.69 -0.85
N ASN A 649 -6.11 -13.23 -0.43
CA ASN A 649 -5.29 -12.74 0.66
C ASN A 649 -6.03 -12.65 2.02
N LEU A 650 -7.09 -13.45 2.23
CA LEU A 650 -7.88 -13.44 3.47
C LEU A 650 -7.23 -14.26 4.58
N SER A 651 -6.58 -15.38 4.24
CA SER A 651 -6.07 -16.34 5.23
C SER A 651 -4.58 -16.19 5.54
N LEU A 652 -3.88 -15.20 4.99
CA LEU A 652 -2.41 -15.11 5.13
C LEU A 652 -1.97 -14.70 6.54
N ARG A 653 -0.76 -15.14 6.92
CA ARG A 653 -0.05 -14.69 8.12
C ARG A 653 0.07 -13.16 8.12
N PRO A 654 -0.09 -12.48 9.28
CA PRO A 654 0.03 -11.02 9.37
C PRO A 654 1.31 -10.47 8.71
N ALA A 655 2.46 -11.09 8.99
CA ALA A 655 3.74 -10.67 8.42
C ALA A 655 3.83 -10.79 6.88
N CYS A 656 2.96 -11.57 6.22
CA CYS A 656 2.96 -11.66 4.75
C CYS A 656 2.43 -10.38 4.09
N TYR A 657 1.68 -9.54 4.81
CA TYR A 657 1.20 -8.24 4.32
C TYR A 657 2.25 -7.13 4.44
N GLU A 658 3.30 -7.35 5.24
CA GLU A 658 4.43 -6.43 5.48
C GLU A 658 5.77 -7.14 5.18
N CYS A 659 5.75 -8.11 4.26
CA CYS A 659 6.87 -9.04 4.06
C CYS A 659 8.15 -8.32 3.59
N LYS A 660 9.21 -8.38 4.40
CA LYS A 660 10.54 -7.83 4.05
C LYS A 660 11.25 -8.57 2.90
N PHE A 661 10.71 -9.70 2.46
CA PHE A 661 11.31 -10.56 1.43
C PHE A 661 10.59 -10.51 0.08
N THR A 662 9.51 -9.73 -0.06
CA THR A 662 8.84 -9.50 -1.35
C THR A 662 9.44 -8.30 -2.06
N LYS A 663 10.70 -8.45 -2.45
CA LYS A 663 11.52 -7.44 -3.13
C LYS A 663 12.43 -8.09 -4.17
N SER A 664 13.22 -7.28 -4.86
CA SER A 664 14.02 -7.74 -5.99
C SER A 664 15.22 -8.59 -5.57
N GLU A 665 15.79 -8.34 -4.38
CA GLU A 665 16.86 -9.17 -3.85
C GLU A 665 16.37 -10.55 -3.42
N ARG A 666 17.20 -11.57 -3.67
CA ARG A 666 16.92 -12.99 -3.44
C ARG A 666 17.91 -13.62 -2.47
N PHE A 667 17.47 -14.61 -1.70
CA PHE A 667 18.24 -15.20 -0.61
C PHE A 667 18.77 -16.60 -0.94
N GLY A 668 18.09 -17.34 -1.81
CA GLY A 668 18.58 -18.59 -2.38
C GLY A 668 19.63 -18.37 -3.47
N ASP A 669 20.41 -19.40 -3.76
CA ASP A 669 21.30 -19.47 -4.93
C ASP A 669 20.48 -19.47 -6.24
N ILE A 670 19.30 -20.07 -6.20
CA ILE A 670 18.27 -20.00 -7.23
C ILE A 670 16.94 -19.58 -6.60
N THR A 671 16.16 -18.80 -7.35
CA THR A 671 14.74 -18.58 -7.06
C THR A 671 13.85 -19.22 -8.09
N LEU A 672 12.78 -19.89 -7.63
CA LEU A 672 11.78 -20.52 -8.48
C LEU A 672 10.40 -19.91 -8.33
N GLY A 673 9.64 -19.85 -9.43
CA GLY A 673 8.22 -19.55 -9.37
C GLY A 673 7.50 -19.88 -10.67
N ASP A 674 6.23 -19.50 -10.74
CA ASP A 674 5.48 -19.50 -11.99
C ASP A 674 5.85 -18.26 -12.82
N PHE A 675 6.14 -18.44 -14.11
CA PHE A 675 6.39 -17.30 -14.99
C PHE A 675 5.07 -16.71 -15.50
N TRP A 676 4.35 -16.04 -14.61
CA TRP A 676 3.08 -15.40 -14.95
C TRP A 676 3.24 -14.39 -16.10
N GLY A 677 2.38 -14.49 -17.11
CA GLY A 677 2.35 -13.58 -18.25
C GLY A 677 3.29 -13.91 -19.42
N ILE A 678 4.21 -14.88 -19.27
CA ILE A 678 5.18 -15.22 -20.32
C ILE A 678 4.51 -15.72 -21.61
N GLY A 679 3.35 -16.35 -21.49
CA GLY A 679 2.54 -16.83 -22.62
C GLY A 679 2.08 -15.72 -23.57
N LYS A 680 2.03 -14.45 -23.11
CA LYS A 680 1.75 -13.30 -23.99
C LYS A 680 2.89 -13.02 -24.96
N LYS A 681 4.13 -13.21 -24.51
CA LYS A 681 5.35 -13.03 -25.32
C LYS A 681 5.63 -14.25 -26.19
N TYR A 682 5.39 -15.46 -25.65
CA TYR A 682 5.61 -16.73 -26.36
C TYR A 682 4.35 -17.61 -26.45
N PRO A 683 3.31 -17.17 -27.18
CA PRO A 683 2.01 -17.86 -27.20
C PRO A 683 2.04 -19.26 -27.82
N LYS A 684 2.94 -19.52 -28.77
CA LYS A 684 3.12 -20.86 -29.37
C LYS A 684 3.88 -21.82 -28.47
N TRP A 685 4.62 -21.29 -27.50
CA TRP A 685 5.48 -22.07 -26.60
C TRP A 685 4.77 -22.46 -25.30
N ASP A 686 3.79 -21.65 -24.88
CA ASP A 686 2.93 -21.91 -23.74
C ASP A 686 1.86 -22.97 -24.06
N ASP A 687 2.13 -24.19 -23.58
CA ASP A 687 1.33 -25.39 -23.78
C ASP A 687 0.34 -25.67 -22.63
N ASP A 688 0.14 -24.72 -21.72
CA ASP A 688 -0.71 -24.86 -20.53
C ASP A 688 -0.33 -26.05 -19.60
N LYS A 689 0.94 -26.47 -19.62
CA LYS A 689 1.49 -27.45 -18.67
C LYS A 689 2.42 -26.80 -17.62
N GLY A 690 2.65 -25.49 -17.74
CA GLY A 690 3.38 -24.65 -16.80
C GLY A 690 4.81 -24.34 -17.25
N ILE A 691 5.21 -23.08 -17.09
CA ILE A 691 6.56 -22.56 -17.37
C ILE A 691 7.04 -21.91 -16.07
N SER A 692 8.20 -22.34 -15.60
CA SER A 692 8.83 -21.78 -14.41
C SER A 692 9.61 -20.51 -14.77
N VAL A 693 9.58 -19.52 -13.89
CA VAL A 693 10.64 -18.52 -13.82
C VAL A 693 11.75 -19.10 -12.94
N VAL A 694 12.98 -19.03 -13.43
CA VAL A 694 14.18 -19.48 -12.73
C VAL A 694 15.15 -18.31 -12.72
N MET A 695 15.43 -17.78 -11.53
CA MET A 695 16.39 -16.69 -11.36
C MET A 695 17.67 -17.26 -10.75
N LEU A 696 18.79 -17.07 -11.44
CA LEU A 696 20.11 -17.52 -11.00
C LEU A 696 20.76 -16.37 -10.22
N ASN A 697 20.78 -16.48 -8.91
CA ASN A 697 21.10 -15.35 -8.02
C ASN A 697 22.60 -15.30 -7.68
N THR A 698 23.25 -16.46 -7.59
CA THR A 698 24.66 -16.57 -7.23
C THR A 698 25.46 -17.29 -8.32
N ARG A 699 26.80 -17.24 -8.24
CA ARG A 699 27.65 -18.02 -9.14
C ARG A 699 27.40 -19.53 -8.95
N LYS A 700 27.25 -19.97 -7.70
CA LYS A 700 26.85 -21.33 -7.33
C LYS A 700 25.53 -21.74 -8.02
N GLY A 701 24.53 -20.85 -8.05
CA GLY A 701 23.28 -21.05 -8.79
C GLY A 701 23.48 -21.32 -10.28
N ILE A 702 24.36 -20.55 -10.93
CA ILE A 702 24.71 -20.72 -12.35
C ILE A 702 25.42 -22.05 -12.59
N ASP A 703 26.38 -22.39 -11.75
CA ASP A 703 27.17 -23.62 -11.90
C ASP A 703 26.29 -24.86 -11.73
N VAL A 704 25.41 -24.89 -10.71
CA VAL A 704 24.46 -26.01 -10.52
C VAL A 704 23.45 -26.09 -11.66
N TYR A 705 22.93 -24.95 -12.15
CA TYR A 705 22.02 -24.93 -13.29
C TYR A 705 22.66 -25.54 -14.55
N SER A 706 23.94 -25.24 -14.82
CA SER A 706 24.65 -25.74 -16.00
C SER A 706 24.72 -27.27 -16.08
N GLN A 707 24.62 -27.96 -14.95
CA GLN A 707 24.64 -29.43 -14.87
C GLN A 707 23.30 -30.07 -15.29
N VAL A 708 22.21 -29.28 -15.30
CA VAL A 708 20.85 -29.78 -15.55
C VAL A 708 20.16 -29.08 -16.74
N SER A 709 20.78 -28.08 -17.35
CA SER A 709 20.20 -27.26 -18.42
C SER A 709 19.72 -28.09 -19.61
N GLN A 710 20.41 -29.20 -19.93
CA GLN A 710 20.04 -30.12 -21.01
C GLN A 710 18.62 -30.70 -20.88
N PHE A 711 18.07 -30.77 -19.68
CA PHE A 711 16.71 -31.31 -19.42
C PHE A 711 15.60 -30.30 -19.71
N PHE A 712 15.93 -29.04 -19.99
CA PHE A 712 14.97 -27.98 -20.18
C PHE A 712 14.97 -27.40 -21.59
N ASP A 713 13.81 -26.88 -21.95
CA ASP A 713 13.63 -25.95 -23.06
C ASP A 713 13.63 -24.53 -22.44
N GLU A 714 14.67 -23.76 -22.76
CA GLU A 714 15.04 -22.49 -22.11
C GLU A 714 14.69 -21.29 -23.00
N LYS A 715 14.25 -20.20 -22.37
CA LYS A 715 14.33 -18.84 -22.93
C LYS A 715 14.89 -17.88 -21.91
N GLU A 716 15.97 -17.20 -22.26
CA GLU A 716 16.51 -16.12 -21.45
C GLU A 716 15.57 -14.89 -21.49
N GLU A 717 15.38 -14.26 -20.34
CA GLU A 717 14.49 -13.13 -20.14
C GLU A 717 15.12 -12.05 -19.27
N SER A 718 14.55 -10.84 -19.34
CA SER A 718 14.95 -9.77 -18.44
C SER A 718 14.26 -9.91 -17.07
N PHE A 719 14.89 -9.36 -16.04
CA PHE A 719 14.27 -9.24 -14.72
C PHE A 719 12.96 -8.45 -14.76
N GLU A 720 12.87 -7.41 -15.60
CA GLU A 720 11.64 -6.64 -15.76
C GLU A 720 10.50 -7.46 -16.37
N THR A 721 10.77 -8.40 -17.29
CA THR A 721 9.74 -9.32 -17.80
C THR A 721 9.18 -10.18 -16.66
N ALA A 722 10.04 -10.72 -15.78
CA ALA A 722 9.59 -11.50 -14.63
C ALA A 722 8.78 -10.64 -13.65
N LYS A 723 9.30 -9.45 -13.30
CA LYS A 723 8.68 -8.48 -12.39
C LYS A 723 7.28 -8.06 -12.85
N ALA A 724 7.07 -7.86 -14.14
CA ALA A 724 5.79 -7.45 -14.71
C ALA A 724 4.63 -8.44 -14.41
N GLY A 725 4.94 -9.73 -14.29
CA GLY A 725 3.95 -10.77 -13.97
C GLY A 725 3.82 -11.09 -12.48
N GLN A 726 4.74 -10.63 -11.65
CA GLN A 726 5.00 -11.20 -10.32
C GLN A 726 5.14 -10.08 -9.27
N ARG A 727 4.04 -9.76 -8.57
CA ARG A 727 4.03 -8.73 -7.51
C ARG A 727 5.05 -8.98 -6.42
N THR A 728 5.30 -10.25 -6.09
CA THR A 728 6.21 -10.70 -5.02
C THR A 728 7.67 -10.29 -5.24
N LEU A 729 8.04 -9.78 -6.42
CA LEU A 729 9.37 -9.24 -6.72
C LEU A 729 9.54 -7.76 -6.35
N TYR A 730 8.46 -7.08 -5.95
CA TYR A 730 8.53 -5.64 -5.62
C TYR A 730 7.58 -5.17 -4.52
N ALA A 731 6.58 -5.95 -4.12
CA ALA A 731 5.67 -5.57 -3.04
C ALA A 731 5.04 -6.79 -2.36
N PRO A 732 4.69 -6.67 -1.06
CA PRO A 732 3.93 -7.69 -0.35
C PRO A 732 2.48 -7.78 -0.86
N SER A 733 1.82 -8.85 -0.43
CA SER A 733 0.40 -9.08 -0.68
C SER A 733 -0.44 -8.02 0.02
N THR A 734 -1.47 -7.49 -0.65
CA THR A 734 -2.37 -6.51 -0.04
C THR A 734 -3.30 -7.20 0.97
N LYS A 735 -3.38 -6.67 2.20
CA LYS A 735 -4.29 -7.17 3.24
C LYS A 735 -5.75 -7.10 2.79
N ASN A 736 -6.46 -8.23 2.88
CA ASN A 736 -7.89 -8.25 2.62
C ASN A 736 -8.62 -7.47 3.73
N PRO A 737 -9.56 -6.56 3.39
CA PRO A 737 -10.29 -5.79 4.40
C PRO A 737 -11.05 -6.62 5.43
N TYR A 738 -11.45 -7.85 5.09
CA TYR A 738 -12.20 -8.74 5.98
C TYR A 738 -11.32 -9.71 6.76
N ARG A 739 -10.00 -9.62 6.65
CA ARG A 739 -9.08 -10.61 7.23
C ARG A 739 -9.19 -10.66 8.75
N ASP A 740 -9.16 -9.49 9.40
CA ASP A 740 -9.21 -9.42 10.86
C ASP A 740 -10.59 -9.84 11.37
N ASP A 741 -11.67 -9.43 10.69
CA ASP A 741 -13.02 -9.88 11.01
C ASP A 741 -13.21 -11.40 10.83
N PHE A 742 -12.60 -11.98 9.79
CA PHE A 742 -12.62 -13.41 9.53
C PHE A 742 -11.93 -14.18 10.67
N TYR A 743 -10.70 -13.80 11.02
CA TYR A 743 -9.95 -14.48 12.07
C TYR A 743 -10.53 -14.24 13.47
N LYS A 744 -11.15 -13.08 13.69
CA LYS A 744 -11.94 -12.82 14.90
C LYS A 744 -13.11 -13.80 15.00
N LEU A 745 -13.90 -13.93 13.94
CA LEU A 745 -15.02 -14.88 13.94
C LEU A 745 -14.55 -16.34 14.05
N TYR A 746 -13.45 -16.68 13.37
CA TYR A 746 -12.82 -17.99 13.47
C TYR A 746 -12.43 -18.33 14.92
N ALA A 747 -11.78 -17.41 15.63
CA ALA A 747 -11.41 -17.60 17.02
C ALA A 747 -12.62 -17.67 17.97
N GLU A 748 -13.71 -16.92 17.69
CA GLU A 748 -14.89 -16.84 18.55
C GLU A 748 -15.93 -17.95 18.31
N LYS A 749 -16.09 -18.41 17.07
CA LYS A 749 -17.16 -19.31 16.64
C LYS A 749 -16.68 -20.57 15.92
N GLY A 750 -15.42 -20.63 15.52
CA GLY A 750 -14.84 -21.77 14.82
C GLY A 750 -14.80 -21.64 13.30
N CYS A 751 -14.21 -22.66 12.66
CA CYS A 751 -13.94 -22.70 11.22
C CYS A 751 -15.20 -22.61 10.36
N LYS A 752 -16.23 -23.41 10.67
CA LYS A 752 -17.44 -23.52 9.84
C LYS A 752 -18.14 -22.17 9.67
N GLU A 753 -18.44 -21.48 10.78
CA GLU A 753 -19.13 -20.20 10.81
C GLU A 753 -18.34 -19.11 10.08
N ALA A 754 -17.03 -19.08 10.29
CA ALA A 754 -16.14 -18.13 9.62
C ALA A 754 -16.10 -18.35 8.10
N LEU A 755 -15.98 -19.62 7.68
CA LEU A 755 -16.00 -20.00 6.28
C LEU A 755 -17.34 -19.63 5.62
N GLU A 756 -18.47 -19.98 6.24
CA GLU A 756 -19.80 -19.72 5.69
C GLU A 756 -20.08 -18.22 5.50
N LYS A 757 -19.60 -17.36 6.42
CA LYS A 757 -19.82 -15.91 6.35
C LYS A 757 -18.90 -15.20 5.36
N TYR A 758 -17.61 -15.54 5.32
CA TYR A 758 -16.61 -14.75 4.61
C TYR A 758 -16.17 -15.34 3.27
N THR A 759 -16.38 -16.63 3.03
CA THR A 759 -16.07 -17.24 1.72
C THR A 759 -17.27 -17.19 0.81
N ASN A 760 -17.15 -16.43 -0.29
CA ASN A 760 -18.22 -16.27 -1.26
C ASN A 760 -18.12 -17.37 -2.33
N VAL A 761 -18.72 -18.52 -2.06
CA VAL A 761 -18.82 -19.63 -3.02
C VAL A 761 -20.07 -19.41 -3.89
N PRO A 762 -19.94 -19.25 -5.22
CA PRO A 762 -21.11 -19.06 -6.07
C PRO A 762 -22.04 -20.28 -6.04
N SER A 763 -23.35 -20.04 -6.20
CA SER A 763 -24.34 -21.11 -6.30
C SER A 763 -24.00 -22.09 -7.44
N VAL A 764 -24.53 -23.31 -7.39
CA VAL A 764 -24.32 -24.33 -8.44
C VAL A 764 -24.68 -23.78 -9.83
N SER A 765 -25.79 -23.06 -9.94
CA SER A 765 -26.24 -22.44 -11.20
C SER A 765 -25.26 -21.38 -11.72
N ILE A 766 -24.74 -20.52 -10.85
CA ILE A 766 -23.74 -19.51 -11.23
C ILE A 766 -22.41 -20.18 -11.63
N ARG A 767 -22.00 -21.23 -10.93
CA ARG A 767 -20.79 -22.00 -11.29
C ARG A 767 -20.94 -22.66 -12.66
N ALA A 768 -22.10 -23.21 -12.97
CA ALA A 768 -22.41 -23.77 -14.29
C ALA A 768 -22.37 -22.70 -15.39
N TYR A 769 -22.98 -21.53 -15.15
CA TYR A 769 -22.93 -20.39 -16.07
C TYR A 769 -21.48 -19.95 -16.36
N TYR A 770 -20.65 -19.79 -15.32
CA TYR A 770 -19.23 -19.44 -15.51
C TYR A 770 -18.44 -20.51 -16.24
N ALA A 771 -18.76 -21.79 -16.03
CA ALA A 771 -18.14 -22.88 -16.78
C ALA A 771 -18.48 -22.80 -18.28
N ILE A 772 -19.74 -22.54 -18.63
CA ILE A 772 -20.20 -22.39 -20.02
C ILE A 772 -19.55 -21.18 -20.69
N MET A 773 -19.58 -20.01 -20.03
CA MET A 773 -18.96 -18.78 -20.56
C MET A 773 -17.45 -18.96 -20.80
N ARG A 774 -16.76 -19.64 -19.88
CA ARG A 774 -15.33 -19.92 -20.02
C ARG A 774 -15.05 -20.91 -21.14
N TRP A 775 -15.86 -21.95 -21.30
CA TRP A 775 -15.74 -22.89 -22.40
C TRP A 775 -15.89 -22.18 -23.77
N GLY A 776 -16.84 -21.24 -23.87
CA GLY A 776 -16.97 -20.38 -25.05
C GLY A 776 -15.71 -19.54 -25.31
N LEU A 777 -15.14 -18.92 -24.27
CA LEU A 777 -13.88 -18.16 -24.38
C LEU A 777 -12.70 -19.03 -24.82
N ASP A 778 -12.60 -20.27 -24.36
CA ASP A 778 -11.54 -21.19 -24.78
C ASP A 778 -11.63 -21.54 -26.26
N ILE A 779 -12.84 -21.74 -26.77
CA ILE A 779 -13.08 -21.98 -28.20
C ILE A 779 -12.62 -20.76 -29.01
N VAL A 780 -13.04 -19.56 -28.62
CA VAL A 780 -12.64 -18.32 -29.27
C VAL A 780 -11.12 -18.17 -29.27
N ARG A 781 -10.44 -18.43 -28.15
CA ARG A 781 -8.97 -18.35 -28.08
C ARG A 781 -8.27 -19.36 -28.98
N LYS A 782 -8.74 -20.60 -29.02
CA LYS A 782 -8.22 -21.64 -29.93
C LYS A 782 -8.37 -21.22 -31.39
N ILE A 783 -9.52 -20.66 -31.76
CA ILE A 783 -9.77 -20.17 -33.13
C ILE A 783 -8.85 -18.99 -33.47
N MET A 784 -8.69 -18.03 -32.55
CA MET A 784 -7.91 -16.81 -32.79
C MET A 784 -6.38 -17.01 -32.69
N LYS A 785 -5.89 -18.22 -32.37
CA LYS A 785 -4.47 -18.50 -32.04
C LYS A 785 -3.87 -17.52 -31.01
N LYS A 786 -4.71 -16.92 -30.16
CA LYS A 786 -4.26 -16.04 -29.09
C LYS A 786 -3.92 -16.89 -27.87
N GLY A 787 -2.69 -16.74 -27.39
CA GLY A 787 -2.29 -17.27 -26.09
C GLY A 787 -3.16 -16.71 -24.95
N TYR A 788 -3.04 -17.31 -23.78
CA TYR A 788 -3.73 -16.85 -22.56
C TYR A 788 -3.16 -15.54 -22.02
#